data_AF-A0A0A2UXK0-F1
#
_entry.id   AF-A0A0A2UXK0-F1
#
_cell.length_a   1.000
_cell.length_b   1.000
_cell.length_c   1.000
_cell.angle_alpha   90.00
_cell.angle_beta   90.00
_cell.angle_gamma   90.00
#
_symmetry.space_group_name_H-M   'P 1'
#
loop_
_entity.id
_entity.type
_entity.pdbx_description
1 polymer ?
#
loop_
_entity_poly.entity_id
_entity_poly.type
_entity_poly.pdbx_seq_one_letter_code
_entity_poly.pdbx_strand_id
1 'polypeptide(L)'
;MKKSKLVTSALALALTVGPLSSSVVAQTTSDLHQELHKSHVHGGAPFDVAIANDERLIKMLKEEGKIANDASPSEAEKVLNQFLENKSEAAKNKKEEKLPGSLGTPLKEQKASSNSLTNGKGNKLGQAKKNKVDSVEEEAYNGEVRSDKVLVLAIDFPDYPTSSITPAETDMYYDEYPNKHFEDMLFGEEGWTGPEGENYVSMKQYYEKQSGGSYTVDGEVAGWYTASQPAAYYGGNDPAPDGNDARPRSLVYEALVAAGADPNVDLSEYDVWDRYDYDGDGVYAEPDGIIDHLMVIHAGVGEEAGGGTLGKDAIWSHRWNFGESIVAVPGGTSNSDRFGGVLGAYDYTIEPEDGAVGVFIHEFGHDLGLPDEYDTQYTGKGEPVSYWSIMSSGSWAGKLPGTMPTGFSPYMKEMLQANHGGNWLSGTTLDAEDVTSEGTAVLLDEGVTKGTNNDAVRVDLPDKVNVVNTPTSGEYEYFSGSGNGLDNSMTQTVDLTGATNAELTFKAWYDIEQDWDYASVKVNGEAVEGNITTSEDPWGYGQNPGHGITGSSDGWVNAEFDLSAYAGQEVVLELNYWTDGYVANPGFYADDITLTVDGEEKISDDAEGDSSFELNGFTKDNGTFLSEHYYLLEWRSHNDVDKGLANIRRGASLMSFDSGLVVWYVDKAYDNNWTGVHPGDGFVGVVDADQKTLYWSDDTVASTRYQVHDAAFSLEKTEKMFLDYTELYGITVKDNHTKRTPLFDDSADYSNKGLIDAGRNVPEYGLKFRVIGQSDDGTVGKVLIFK
;
A
#
# COMPACT_ATOMS: atom_id res chain seq x y z
N MET A 1 33.88 -26.07 63.13
CA MET A 1 33.30 -27.34 63.61
C MET A 1 32.20 -27.71 62.61
N LYS A 2 32.14 -28.83 61.90
CA LYS A 2 32.85 -30.12 61.84
C LYS A 2 33.10 -30.45 60.35
N LYS A 3 34.25 -31.06 60.08
CA LYS A 3 34.61 -31.77 58.84
C LYS A 3 34.15 -33.23 58.92
N SER A 4 33.81 -33.85 57.79
CA SER A 4 34.15 -35.26 57.45
C SER A 4 34.04 -35.44 55.93
N LYS A 5 35.16 -35.56 55.20
CA LYS A 5 35.94 -36.78 54.86
C LYS A 5 35.15 -37.73 53.93
N LEU A 6 35.42 -37.77 52.62
CA LEU A 6 36.51 -38.49 51.91
C LEU A 6 36.57 -39.99 52.21
N VAL A 7 36.46 -40.81 51.14
CA VAL A 7 37.29 -41.97 50.74
C VAL A 7 36.52 -42.70 49.60
N THR A 8 37.07 -42.92 48.39
CA THR A 8 38.03 -44.01 48.15
C THR A 8 37.66 -44.97 47.00
N SER A 9 38.26 -44.84 45.79
CA SER A 9 38.75 -45.96 44.93
C SER A 9 37.77 -46.54 43.88
N ALA A 10 38.12 -46.97 42.66
CA ALA A 10 39.40 -47.17 41.97
C ALA A 10 39.20 -47.37 40.43
N LEU A 11 40.29 -47.14 39.67
CA LEU A 11 40.70 -47.75 38.36
C LEU A 11 39.80 -47.50 37.12
N ALA A 12 40.17 -46.71 36.10
CA ALA A 12 41.35 -46.65 35.21
C ALA A 12 41.39 -47.71 34.07
N LEU A 13 41.19 -47.21 32.83
CA LEU A 13 41.65 -47.60 31.47
C LEU A 13 40.46 -47.61 30.48
N ALA A 14 40.47 -47.07 29.26
CA ALA A 14 41.38 -46.24 28.48
C ALA A 14 40.62 -45.78 27.20
N LEU A 15 41.15 -44.73 26.53
CA LEU A 15 40.96 -44.39 25.09
C LEU A 15 39.76 -43.50 24.66
N THR A 16 40.04 -42.19 24.65
CA THR A 16 39.90 -41.23 23.51
C THR A 16 38.73 -41.37 22.54
N VAL A 17 37.75 -40.45 22.60
CA VAL A 17 37.14 -39.69 21.47
C VAL A 17 36.64 -38.35 22.04
N GLY A 18 36.82 -37.25 21.29
CA GLY A 18 36.69 -35.85 21.72
C GLY A 18 35.28 -35.37 22.17
N PRO A 19 35.19 -34.16 22.75
CA PRO A 19 33.92 -33.60 23.15
C PRO A 19 33.16 -33.13 21.90
N LEU A 20 32.03 -33.77 21.65
CA LEU A 20 30.94 -33.20 20.87
C LEU A 20 30.47 -31.93 21.59
N SER A 21 30.91 -30.78 21.09
CA SER A 21 30.21 -29.52 21.27
C SER A 21 28.87 -29.65 20.56
N SER A 22 27.77 -29.71 21.31
CA SER A 22 26.45 -29.47 20.77
C SER A 22 26.38 -28.01 20.35
N SER A 23 26.63 -27.75 19.08
CA SER A 23 26.27 -26.51 18.41
C SER A 23 24.76 -26.32 18.55
N VAL A 24 24.39 -25.28 19.28
CA VAL A 24 23.10 -24.62 19.08
C VAL A 24 23.14 -24.11 17.65
N VAL A 25 22.36 -24.72 16.77
CA VAL A 25 22.09 -24.18 15.45
C VAL A 25 21.30 -22.91 15.69
N ALA A 26 21.97 -21.77 15.64
CA ALA A 26 21.32 -20.53 15.27
C ALA A 26 20.85 -20.78 13.83
N GLN A 27 19.54 -20.91 13.63
CA GLN A 27 18.93 -20.79 12.31
C GLN A 27 19.27 -19.39 11.84
N THR A 28 20.23 -19.31 10.92
CA THR A 28 20.52 -18.11 10.14
C THR A 28 19.27 -17.78 9.34
N THR A 29 18.82 -16.54 9.48
CA THR A 29 17.65 -15.91 8.88
C THR A 29 17.82 -15.65 7.37
N SER A 30 18.44 -16.57 6.62
CA SER A 30 18.76 -16.37 5.20
C SER A 30 17.61 -16.68 4.23
N ASP A 31 16.47 -17.18 4.71
CA ASP A 31 15.37 -17.67 3.86
C ASP A 31 14.18 -16.69 3.75
N LEU A 32 14.34 -15.41 4.10
CA LEU A 32 13.23 -14.44 4.22
C LEU A 32 13.35 -13.19 3.32
N HIS A 33 14.35 -13.11 2.42
CA HIS A 33 14.58 -11.90 1.60
C HIS A 33 13.83 -11.87 0.25
N GLN A 34 12.90 -12.80 0.00
CA GLN A 34 12.61 -13.22 -1.38
C GLN A 34 11.37 -12.58 -2.06
N GLU A 35 10.62 -11.67 -1.44
CA GLU A 35 9.45 -11.04 -2.11
C GLU A 35 9.29 -9.54 -1.79
N LEU A 36 10.40 -8.82 -1.69
CA LEU A 36 10.40 -7.42 -1.23
C LEU A 36 9.83 -6.41 -2.24
N HIS A 37 9.80 -6.71 -3.54
CA HIS A 37 9.57 -5.67 -4.56
C HIS A 37 8.80 -6.19 -5.78
N LYS A 38 7.49 -6.47 -5.64
CA LYS A 38 6.60 -6.23 -6.80
C LYS A 38 6.07 -4.83 -6.64
N SER A 39 6.57 -3.88 -7.41
CA SER A 39 6.01 -2.54 -7.37
C SER A 39 4.55 -2.59 -7.82
N HIS A 40 3.66 -2.12 -6.96
CA HIS A 40 2.30 -1.82 -7.39
C HIS A 40 2.38 -0.58 -8.29
N VAL A 41 2.03 -0.77 -9.56
CA VAL A 41 1.69 0.36 -10.43
C VAL A 41 0.56 1.11 -9.73
N HIS A 42 0.73 2.42 -9.51
CA HIS A 42 -0.26 3.33 -8.91
C HIS A 42 -1.58 3.49 -9.73
N GLY A 43 -1.91 2.53 -10.60
CA GLY A 43 -3.20 2.43 -11.26
C GLY A 43 -4.08 1.45 -10.49
N GLY A 44 -5.33 1.83 -10.21
CA GLY A 44 -6.25 1.00 -9.42
C GLY A 44 -6.40 -0.45 -9.90
N ALA A 45 -7.00 -1.29 -9.06
CA ALA A 45 -7.16 -2.72 -9.30
C ALA A 45 -8.64 -3.09 -9.48
N PRO A 46 -8.98 -4.18 -10.20
CA PRO A 46 -10.36 -4.67 -10.31
C PRO A 46 -10.87 -5.35 -9.02
N PHE A 47 -10.24 -5.06 -7.88
CA PHE A 47 -10.45 -5.69 -6.59
C PHE A 47 -9.74 -4.87 -5.51
N ASP A 48 -10.51 -4.29 -4.59
CA ASP A 48 -9.98 -3.71 -3.36
C ASP A 48 -10.33 -4.63 -2.19
N VAL A 49 -9.39 -4.91 -1.31
CA VAL A 49 -9.62 -5.85 -0.22
C VAL A 49 -9.69 -5.19 1.16
N ALA A 50 -9.30 -3.91 1.32
CA ALA A 50 -9.62 -3.14 2.54
C ALA A 50 -11.12 -3.10 2.77
N ILE A 51 -11.87 -3.04 1.67
CA ILE A 51 -13.31 -3.00 1.74
C ILE A 51 -13.93 -4.39 2.00
N ALA A 52 -13.15 -5.47 2.15
CA ALA A 52 -13.68 -6.78 2.48
C ALA A 52 -14.36 -6.81 3.86
N ASN A 53 -15.62 -7.21 3.89
CA ASN A 53 -16.35 -7.45 5.14
C ASN A 53 -16.21 -8.92 5.55
N ASP A 54 -15.16 -9.22 6.31
CA ASP A 54 -14.81 -10.59 6.74
C ASP A 54 -16.02 -11.37 7.30
N GLU A 55 -16.85 -10.73 8.15
CA GLU A 55 -17.99 -11.39 8.80
C GLU A 55 -19.06 -11.78 7.78
N ARG A 56 -19.37 -10.89 6.83
CA ARG A 56 -20.35 -11.13 5.77
C ARG A 56 -19.84 -12.12 4.73
N LEU A 57 -18.58 -12.03 4.33
CA LEU A 57 -17.94 -12.99 3.44
C LEU A 57 -17.88 -14.38 4.05
N ILE A 58 -17.51 -14.51 5.32
CA ILE A 58 -17.55 -15.80 6.02
C ILE A 58 -18.97 -16.37 6.08
N LYS A 59 -19.98 -15.52 6.33
CA LYS A 59 -21.39 -15.95 6.28
C LYS A 59 -21.76 -16.48 4.90
N MET A 60 -21.45 -15.74 3.83
CA MET A 60 -21.67 -16.18 2.44
C MET A 60 -20.99 -17.52 2.17
N LEU A 61 -19.70 -17.66 2.52
CA LEU A 61 -18.93 -18.89 2.31
C LEU A 61 -19.47 -20.08 3.14
N LYS A 62 -20.07 -19.85 4.31
CA LYS A 62 -20.78 -20.86 5.09
C LYS A 62 -22.08 -21.29 4.40
N GLU A 63 -22.87 -20.35 3.90
CA GLU A 63 -24.12 -20.61 3.17
C GLU A 63 -23.87 -21.38 1.86
N GLU A 64 -22.75 -21.10 1.19
CA GLU A 64 -22.26 -21.85 0.03
C GLU A 64 -21.70 -23.25 0.37
N GLY A 65 -21.47 -23.54 1.65
CA GLY A 65 -20.89 -24.79 2.12
C GLY A 65 -19.37 -24.91 1.90
N LYS A 66 -18.68 -23.80 1.59
CA LYS A 66 -17.22 -23.73 1.52
C LYS A 66 -16.58 -23.70 2.92
N ILE A 67 -17.26 -23.07 3.88
CA ILE A 67 -16.90 -23.10 5.31
C ILE A 67 -17.92 -23.96 6.06
N ALA A 68 -17.45 -24.83 6.97
CA ALA A 68 -18.36 -25.58 7.83
C ALA A 68 -19.10 -24.64 8.80
N ASN A 69 -20.39 -24.89 9.04
CA ASN A 69 -21.18 -24.04 9.93
C ASN A 69 -20.59 -23.93 11.35
N ASP A 70 -19.94 -25.00 11.82
CA ASP A 70 -19.26 -25.13 13.11
C ASP A 70 -17.73 -24.95 13.04
N ALA A 71 -17.20 -24.42 11.93
CA ALA A 71 -15.78 -24.09 11.81
C ALA A 71 -15.34 -23.10 12.90
N SER A 72 -14.14 -23.30 13.45
CA SER A 72 -13.53 -22.32 14.35
C SER A 72 -13.18 -21.03 13.58
N PRO A 73 -12.93 -19.91 14.27
CA PRO A 73 -12.51 -18.66 13.62
C PRO A 73 -11.25 -18.79 12.81
N SER A 74 -10.24 -19.47 13.35
CA SER A 74 -9.00 -19.70 12.62
C SER A 74 -9.24 -20.56 11.37
N GLU A 75 -10.17 -21.51 11.39
CA GLU A 75 -10.55 -22.29 10.20
C GLU A 75 -11.31 -21.42 9.19
N ALA A 76 -12.24 -20.57 9.65
CA ALA A 76 -13.01 -19.68 8.80
C ALA A 76 -12.14 -18.58 8.16
N GLU A 77 -11.27 -17.94 8.94
CA GLU A 77 -10.30 -16.93 8.50
C GLU A 77 -9.32 -17.52 7.48
N LYS A 78 -8.85 -18.77 7.69
CA LYS A 78 -8.00 -19.44 6.70
C LYS A 78 -8.70 -19.61 5.35
N VAL A 79 -9.97 -20.00 5.34
CA VAL A 79 -10.74 -20.18 4.09
C VAL A 79 -11.06 -18.82 3.46
N LEU A 80 -11.37 -17.80 4.28
CA LEU A 80 -11.55 -16.43 3.81
C LEU A 80 -10.28 -15.91 3.14
N ASN A 81 -9.13 -15.99 3.81
CA ASN A 81 -7.85 -15.52 3.26
C ASN A 81 -7.53 -16.22 1.94
N GLN A 82 -7.72 -17.55 1.86
CA GLN A 82 -7.53 -18.27 0.59
C GLN A 82 -8.47 -17.78 -0.51
N PHE A 83 -9.72 -17.46 -0.18
CA PHE A 83 -10.69 -16.91 -1.13
C PHE A 83 -10.26 -15.51 -1.61
N LEU A 84 -9.78 -14.65 -0.72
CA LEU A 84 -9.29 -13.30 -1.04
C LEU A 84 -7.98 -13.35 -1.85
N GLU A 85 -7.05 -14.24 -1.49
CA GLU A 85 -5.82 -14.51 -2.25
C GLU A 85 -6.14 -14.95 -3.68
N ASN A 86 -7.07 -15.91 -3.85
CA ASN A 86 -7.45 -16.40 -5.18
C ASN A 86 -8.10 -15.28 -6.03
N LYS A 87 -8.90 -14.41 -5.40
CA LYS A 87 -9.47 -13.22 -6.04
C LYS A 87 -8.41 -12.21 -6.45
N SER A 88 -7.45 -11.92 -5.57
CA SER A 88 -6.31 -11.04 -5.85
C SER A 88 -5.43 -11.58 -6.98
N GLU A 89 -5.14 -12.89 -6.99
CA GLU A 89 -4.41 -13.54 -8.08
C GLU A 89 -5.20 -13.53 -9.40
N ALA A 90 -6.52 -13.74 -9.35
CA ALA A 90 -7.37 -13.63 -10.53
C ALA A 90 -7.42 -12.19 -11.07
N ALA A 91 -7.43 -11.19 -10.18
CA ALA A 91 -7.36 -9.77 -10.53
C ALA A 91 -6.07 -9.44 -11.28
N LYS A 92 -4.91 -9.89 -10.78
CA LYS A 92 -3.59 -9.71 -11.43
C LYS A 92 -3.53 -10.33 -12.82
N ASN A 93 -4.19 -11.47 -13.01
CA ASN A 93 -4.20 -12.21 -14.27
C ASN A 93 -5.36 -11.84 -15.21
N LYS A 94 -6.14 -10.81 -14.87
CA LYS A 94 -7.35 -10.43 -15.60
C LYS A 94 -6.98 -9.86 -16.97
N LYS A 95 -7.53 -10.46 -18.03
CA LYS A 95 -7.35 -9.95 -19.40
C LYS A 95 -8.15 -8.67 -19.59
N GLU A 96 -7.56 -7.72 -20.31
CA GLU A 96 -8.24 -6.48 -20.63
C GLU A 96 -9.50 -6.68 -21.48
N GLU A 97 -10.56 -5.95 -21.11
CA GLU A 97 -11.81 -5.86 -21.87
C GLU A 97 -11.60 -4.98 -23.10
N LYS A 98 -11.96 -5.47 -24.29
CA LYS A 98 -11.88 -4.67 -25.51
C LYS A 98 -13.10 -3.76 -25.62
N LEU A 99 -12.93 -2.50 -25.22
CA LEU A 99 -13.96 -1.47 -25.34
C LEU A 99 -13.83 -0.67 -26.65
N PRO A 100 -14.95 -0.16 -27.20
CA PRO A 100 -14.92 0.65 -28.41
C PRO A 100 -14.39 2.07 -28.12
N GLY A 101 -13.83 2.73 -29.13
CA GLY A 101 -13.55 4.17 -29.08
C GLY A 101 -12.29 4.58 -28.31
N SER A 102 -11.18 3.86 -28.47
CA SER A 102 -9.88 4.30 -27.91
C SER A 102 -9.46 5.67 -28.44
N LEU A 103 -9.11 6.58 -27.53
CA LEU A 103 -8.59 7.92 -27.80
C LEU A 103 -7.06 8.01 -27.67
N GLY A 104 -6.39 6.90 -27.36
CA GLY A 104 -4.96 6.82 -27.08
C GLY A 104 -4.67 6.36 -25.66
N THR A 105 -3.39 6.35 -25.30
CA THR A 105 -2.90 5.99 -23.96
C THR A 105 -2.99 7.19 -23.01
N PRO A 106 -3.23 6.98 -21.70
CA PRO A 106 -3.11 8.02 -20.70
C PRO A 106 -1.69 8.61 -20.66
N LEU A 107 -1.56 9.82 -20.14
CA LEU A 107 -0.25 10.42 -19.85
C LEU A 107 0.30 9.84 -18.54
N LYS A 108 1.63 9.87 -18.38
CA LYS A 108 2.27 9.42 -17.14
C LYS A 108 2.09 10.49 -16.06
N GLU A 109 1.75 10.07 -14.85
CA GLU A 109 1.73 10.95 -13.68
C GLU A 109 3.10 11.62 -13.52
N GLN A 110 3.11 12.94 -13.36
CA GLN A 110 4.33 13.66 -12.99
C GLN A 110 4.65 13.36 -11.51
N LYS A 111 5.93 13.19 -11.18
CA LYS A 111 6.36 12.99 -9.78
C LYS A 111 5.87 14.16 -8.92
N ALA A 112 5.20 13.82 -7.83
CA ALA A 112 4.71 14.76 -6.84
C ALA A 112 5.81 15.72 -6.34
N SER A 113 5.40 16.94 -6.01
CA SER A 113 6.25 17.98 -5.41
C SER A 113 6.76 17.54 -4.02
N SER A 114 7.97 17.95 -3.65
CA SER A 114 8.62 17.60 -2.37
C SER A 114 8.05 18.34 -1.14
N ASN A 115 7.03 19.18 -1.27
CA ASN A 115 6.52 20.03 -0.18
C ASN A 115 5.42 19.33 0.63
N SER A 116 5.81 18.30 1.36
CA SER A 116 4.89 17.35 1.99
C SER A 116 4.36 17.79 3.38
N LEU A 117 5.13 18.60 4.12
CA LEU A 117 4.73 19.18 5.41
C LEU A 117 4.88 20.70 5.40
N THR A 118 3.78 21.44 5.62
CA THR A 118 3.82 22.91 5.61
C THR A 118 4.07 23.50 7.00
N ASN A 119 4.75 24.65 7.03
CA ASN A 119 4.83 25.47 8.22
C ASN A 119 3.49 26.21 8.38
N GLY A 120 2.58 25.67 9.19
CA GLY A 120 1.30 26.33 9.50
C GLY A 120 1.51 27.73 10.11
N LYS A 121 0.45 28.53 10.25
CA LYS A 121 0.57 29.97 10.61
C LYS A 121 0.86 30.23 12.08
N GLY A 122 0.70 29.22 12.94
CA GLY A 122 1.03 29.27 14.37
C GLY A 122 2.53 29.22 14.68
N ASN A 123 2.92 29.53 15.93
CA ASN A 123 4.29 29.30 16.40
C ASN A 123 4.51 27.82 16.71
N LYS A 124 4.70 27.02 15.67
CA LYS A 124 4.81 25.55 15.74
C LYS A 124 6.09 25.08 16.47
N LEU A 125 7.12 25.93 16.54
CA LEU A 125 8.39 25.70 17.27
C LEU A 125 8.38 26.26 18.72
N GLY A 126 7.21 26.64 19.24
CA GLY A 126 7.09 27.23 20.58
C GLY A 126 7.02 26.19 21.68
N GLN A 127 8.06 26.08 22.52
CA GLN A 127 7.98 25.31 23.76
C GLN A 127 6.71 25.67 24.55
N ALA A 128 5.90 24.68 24.91
CA ALA A 128 4.82 24.86 25.87
C ALA A 128 5.42 25.20 27.25
N LYS A 129 5.63 26.49 27.52
CA LYS A 129 6.15 27.02 28.80
C LYS A 129 5.13 26.99 29.93
N LYS A 130 3.87 26.66 29.62
CA LYS A 130 2.77 26.55 30.58
C LYS A 130 2.75 25.14 31.20
N ASN A 131 2.40 25.08 32.49
CA ASN A 131 2.17 23.83 33.22
C ASN A 131 0.84 23.15 32.83
N LYS A 132 -0.08 23.89 32.21
CA LYS A 132 -1.36 23.39 31.68
C LYS A 132 -1.32 23.44 30.15
N VAL A 133 -1.81 22.39 29.52
CA VAL A 133 -2.04 22.33 28.07
C VAL A 133 -3.44 22.88 27.81
N ASP A 134 -3.54 23.90 26.96
CA ASP A 134 -4.81 24.49 26.55
C ASP A 134 -5.45 23.59 25.48
N SER A 135 -6.77 23.63 25.35
CA SER A 135 -7.50 22.94 24.27
C SER A 135 -7.12 23.48 22.89
N VAL A 136 -7.47 22.72 21.85
CA VAL A 136 -7.23 23.13 20.46
C VAL A 136 -7.87 24.49 20.18
N GLU A 137 -7.12 25.35 19.50
CA GLU A 137 -7.62 26.62 18.98
C GLU A 137 -7.63 26.48 17.46
N GLU A 138 -8.84 26.34 16.89
CA GLU A 138 -9.05 26.21 15.45
C GLU A 138 -8.50 27.41 14.68
N GLU A 139 -7.91 27.13 13.52
CA GLU A 139 -7.43 28.13 12.60
C GLU A 139 -8.25 28.12 11.31
N ALA A 140 -8.80 29.28 10.95
CA ALA A 140 -9.49 29.42 9.68
C ALA A 140 -8.53 29.35 8.48
N TYR A 141 -8.85 28.48 7.53
CA TYR A 141 -8.23 28.49 6.22
C TYR A 141 -8.71 29.69 5.41
N ASN A 142 -7.77 30.42 4.81
CA ASN A 142 -8.04 31.62 3.99
C ASN A 142 -7.30 31.55 2.65
N GLY A 143 -6.78 30.36 2.28
CA GLY A 143 -6.12 30.14 1.00
C GLY A 143 -7.15 29.81 -0.08
N GLU A 144 -6.65 29.40 -1.25
CA GLU A 144 -7.50 28.94 -2.34
C GLU A 144 -8.12 27.57 -1.99
N VAL A 145 -9.40 27.40 -2.31
CA VAL A 145 -10.12 26.16 -2.11
C VAL A 145 -10.22 25.47 -3.47
N ARG A 146 -9.67 24.26 -3.58
CA ARG A 146 -9.91 23.40 -4.74
C ARG A 146 -11.29 22.74 -4.57
N SER A 147 -12.09 22.80 -5.62
CA SER A 147 -13.45 22.29 -5.64
C SER A 147 -13.59 21.41 -6.87
N ASP A 148 -13.66 20.10 -6.65
CA ASP A 148 -13.75 19.14 -7.74
C ASP A 148 -15.19 18.68 -7.95
N LYS A 149 -15.56 18.47 -9.22
CA LYS A 149 -16.87 17.93 -9.58
C LYS A 149 -16.78 16.42 -9.80
N VAL A 150 -17.68 15.67 -9.15
CA VAL A 150 -17.74 14.21 -9.22
C VAL A 150 -18.95 13.78 -10.02
N LEU A 151 -18.73 13.09 -11.15
CA LEU A 151 -19.80 12.48 -11.93
C LEU A 151 -20.21 11.15 -11.27
N VAL A 152 -21.44 11.08 -10.75
CA VAL A 152 -21.96 9.85 -10.15
C VAL A 152 -23.05 9.26 -11.05
N LEU A 153 -22.86 8.03 -11.51
CA LEU A 153 -23.80 7.33 -12.39
C LEU A 153 -24.39 6.11 -11.68
N ALA A 154 -25.71 6.07 -11.52
CA ALA A 154 -26.42 4.92 -10.95
C ALA A 154 -26.93 3.99 -12.06
N ILE A 155 -26.68 2.69 -11.94
CA ILE A 155 -27.05 1.67 -12.93
C ILE A 155 -27.58 0.37 -12.29
N ASP A 156 -28.72 -0.11 -12.77
CA ASP A 156 -29.35 -1.36 -12.36
C ASP A 156 -29.34 -2.43 -13.46
N PHE A 157 -29.84 -3.62 -13.13
CA PHE A 157 -29.82 -4.77 -14.03
C PHE A 157 -31.24 -5.19 -14.43
N PRO A 158 -31.44 -5.76 -15.62
CA PRO A 158 -32.74 -6.24 -16.08
C PRO A 158 -33.32 -7.37 -15.20
N ASP A 159 -32.47 -8.10 -14.48
CA ASP A 159 -32.84 -9.14 -13.52
C ASP A 159 -32.72 -8.73 -12.05
N TYR A 160 -32.15 -7.56 -11.76
CA TYR A 160 -32.02 -7.00 -10.42
C TYR A 160 -32.16 -5.46 -10.49
N PRO A 161 -33.40 -4.93 -10.42
CA PRO A 161 -33.63 -3.49 -10.44
C PRO A 161 -33.21 -2.85 -9.10
N THR A 162 -32.97 -1.54 -9.10
CA THR A 162 -32.72 -0.78 -7.86
C THR A 162 -33.81 -1.01 -6.81
N SER A 163 -33.42 -0.89 -5.54
CA SER A 163 -34.25 -1.03 -4.34
C SER A 163 -34.85 -2.43 -4.19
N SER A 164 -34.14 -3.44 -4.74
CA SER A 164 -34.46 -4.85 -4.56
C SER A 164 -33.79 -5.49 -3.34
N ILE A 165 -32.88 -4.75 -2.68
CA ILE A 165 -32.25 -5.18 -1.42
C ILE A 165 -33.32 -5.39 -0.35
N THR A 166 -33.10 -6.36 0.52
CA THR A 166 -33.99 -6.72 1.63
C THR A 166 -33.29 -6.46 2.98
N PRO A 167 -34.06 -6.29 4.07
CA PRO A 167 -33.49 -6.06 5.40
C PRO A 167 -32.61 -7.21 5.94
N ALA A 168 -32.65 -8.39 5.31
CA ALA A 168 -31.84 -9.53 5.73
C ALA A 168 -30.44 -9.54 5.09
N GLU A 169 -30.26 -8.76 4.02
CA GLU A 169 -29.05 -8.75 3.21
C GLU A 169 -28.02 -7.74 3.72
N THR A 170 -28.48 -6.58 4.20
CA THR A 170 -27.60 -5.50 4.67
C THR A 170 -28.10 -4.85 5.94
N ASP A 171 -27.17 -4.33 6.74
CA ASP A 171 -27.50 -3.45 7.87
C ASP A 171 -27.70 -2.00 7.41
N MET A 172 -27.22 -1.63 6.21
CA MET A 172 -27.38 -0.33 5.55
C MET A 172 -28.72 -0.23 4.79
N TYR A 173 -29.79 -0.75 5.38
CA TYR A 173 -31.06 -0.97 4.68
C TYR A 173 -31.96 0.27 4.60
N TYR A 174 -32.49 0.55 3.41
CA TYR A 174 -33.56 1.50 3.17
C TYR A 174 -34.70 0.86 2.34
N ASP A 175 -35.93 1.36 2.51
CA ASP A 175 -37.07 0.91 1.70
C ASP A 175 -36.87 1.25 0.20
N GLU A 176 -36.23 2.38 -0.08
CA GLU A 176 -35.89 2.87 -1.42
C GLU A 176 -34.53 3.58 -1.38
N TYR A 177 -33.75 3.49 -2.45
CA TYR A 177 -32.46 4.16 -2.65
C TYR A 177 -32.54 5.20 -3.78
N PRO A 178 -33.26 6.32 -3.60
CA PRO A 178 -33.35 7.36 -4.61
C PRO A 178 -32.00 8.06 -4.79
N ASN A 179 -31.74 8.67 -5.95
CA ASN A 179 -30.53 9.48 -6.19
C ASN A 179 -30.24 10.48 -5.05
N LYS A 180 -31.30 11.08 -4.49
CA LYS A 180 -31.19 12.02 -3.37
C LYS A 180 -30.51 11.45 -2.12
N HIS A 181 -30.66 10.15 -1.88
CA HIS A 181 -29.96 9.46 -0.78
C HIS A 181 -28.44 9.55 -0.98
N PHE A 182 -27.98 9.20 -2.17
CA PHE A 182 -26.56 9.26 -2.53
C PHE A 182 -26.06 10.71 -2.62
N GLU A 183 -26.84 11.64 -3.15
CA GLU A 183 -26.50 13.07 -3.14
C GLU A 183 -26.28 13.61 -1.73
N ASP A 184 -27.13 13.24 -0.77
CA ASP A 184 -26.93 13.62 0.64
C ASP A 184 -25.69 12.95 1.23
N MET A 185 -25.49 11.66 0.96
CA MET A 185 -24.35 10.90 1.47
C MET A 185 -23.02 11.41 0.94
N LEU A 186 -22.95 11.78 -0.34
CA LEU A 186 -21.72 12.21 -0.99
C LEU A 186 -21.49 13.71 -0.85
N PHE A 187 -22.52 14.53 -1.05
CA PHE A 187 -22.38 15.98 -1.23
C PHE A 187 -23.18 16.82 -0.21
N GLY A 188 -23.88 16.18 0.74
CA GLY A 188 -24.71 16.87 1.71
C GLY A 188 -23.92 17.80 2.64
N GLU A 189 -24.22 19.10 2.62
CA GLU A 189 -23.57 20.12 3.47
C GLU A 189 -23.85 19.93 4.97
N GLU A 190 -24.97 19.28 5.30
CA GLU A 190 -25.42 19.01 6.67
C GLU A 190 -25.26 17.53 7.06
N GLY A 191 -24.57 16.74 6.24
CA GLY A 191 -24.45 15.29 6.38
C GLY A 191 -25.61 14.53 5.74
N TRP A 192 -25.74 13.25 6.10
CA TRP A 192 -26.76 12.34 5.57
C TRP A 192 -27.40 11.49 6.64
N THR A 193 -28.63 11.03 6.37
CA THR A 193 -29.42 10.26 7.34
C THR A 193 -29.22 8.75 7.16
N GLY A 194 -28.70 8.10 8.20
CA GLY A 194 -28.55 6.65 8.28
C GLY A 194 -29.87 5.87 8.39
N PRO A 195 -29.84 4.53 8.29
CA PRO A 195 -31.03 3.68 8.35
C PRO A 195 -31.84 3.82 9.64
N GLU A 196 -31.16 4.05 10.78
CA GLU A 196 -31.80 4.23 12.09
C GLU A 196 -32.12 5.71 12.41
N GLY A 197 -31.90 6.62 11.45
CA GLY A 197 -32.24 8.04 11.54
C GLY A 197 -31.15 8.92 12.16
N GLU A 198 -29.97 8.39 12.44
CA GLU A 198 -28.80 9.19 12.83
C GLU A 198 -28.31 10.04 11.66
N ASN A 199 -27.69 11.18 11.99
CA ASN A 199 -27.01 12.01 11.00
C ASN A 199 -25.51 11.69 11.01
N TYR A 200 -24.99 11.30 9.85
CA TYR A 200 -23.59 10.97 9.61
C TYR A 200 -22.91 12.02 8.73
N VAL A 201 -21.58 12.04 8.77
CA VAL A 201 -20.75 12.94 7.96
C VAL A 201 -20.84 12.50 6.50
N SER A 202 -21.07 13.43 5.58
CA SER A 202 -21.02 13.17 4.13
C SER A 202 -19.58 13.11 3.63
N MET A 203 -19.35 12.56 2.43
CA MET A 203 -18.01 12.58 1.81
C MET A 203 -17.48 14.02 1.67
N LYS A 204 -18.30 14.97 1.23
CA LYS A 204 -17.97 16.40 1.19
C LYS A 204 -17.48 16.91 2.54
N GLN A 205 -18.28 16.75 3.59
CA GLN A 205 -17.89 17.20 4.92
C GLN A 205 -16.62 16.50 5.42
N TYR A 206 -16.44 15.22 5.13
CA TYR A 206 -15.24 14.47 5.50
C TYR A 206 -13.99 15.11 4.88
N TYR A 207 -14.00 15.38 3.58
CA TYR A 207 -12.89 15.99 2.87
C TYR A 207 -12.64 17.45 3.27
N GLU A 208 -13.70 18.23 3.50
CA GLU A 208 -13.57 19.59 4.06
C GLU A 208 -12.90 19.55 5.45
N LYS A 209 -13.27 18.58 6.30
CA LYS A 209 -12.65 18.42 7.63
C LYS A 209 -11.18 17.98 7.54
N GLN A 210 -10.88 16.96 6.75
CA GLN A 210 -9.52 16.43 6.63
C GLN A 210 -8.54 17.42 5.96
N SER A 211 -9.03 18.21 5.00
CA SER A 211 -8.25 19.25 4.32
C SER A 211 -8.21 20.59 5.06
N GLY A 212 -8.93 20.74 6.17
CA GLY A 212 -9.07 22.03 6.84
C GLY A 212 -9.77 23.09 5.99
N GLY A 213 -10.66 22.68 5.10
CA GLY A 213 -11.42 23.54 4.19
C GLY A 213 -10.65 23.98 2.94
N SER A 214 -9.48 23.38 2.63
CA SER A 214 -8.76 23.68 1.39
C SER A 214 -9.22 22.87 0.18
N TYR A 215 -10.00 21.82 0.42
CA TYR A 215 -10.51 20.92 -0.60
C TYR A 215 -11.97 20.58 -0.33
N THR A 216 -12.80 20.58 -1.38
CA THR A 216 -14.20 20.17 -1.34
C THR A 216 -14.57 19.43 -2.62
N VAL A 217 -15.65 18.66 -2.53
CA VAL A 217 -16.25 17.94 -3.66
C VAL A 217 -17.71 18.31 -3.78
N ASP A 218 -18.18 18.41 -5.01
CA ASP A 218 -19.58 18.63 -5.36
C ASP A 218 -19.97 17.72 -6.54
N GLY A 219 -21.26 17.42 -6.70
CA GLY A 219 -21.71 16.55 -7.78
C GLY A 219 -23.21 16.32 -7.75
N GLU A 220 -23.69 15.62 -8.76
CA GLU A 220 -25.07 15.14 -8.87
C GLU A 220 -25.07 13.67 -9.27
N VAL A 221 -26.15 12.96 -8.94
CA VAL A 221 -26.31 11.55 -9.27
C VAL A 221 -27.27 11.42 -10.45
N ALA A 222 -26.77 10.86 -11.55
CA ALA A 222 -27.54 10.61 -12.76
C ALA A 222 -27.96 9.13 -12.87
N GLY A 223 -29.06 8.86 -13.58
CA GLY A 223 -29.71 7.53 -13.61
C GLY A 223 -30.88 7.44 -12.61
N TRP A 224 -31.35 6.27 -12.20
CA TRP A 224 -30.91 4.91 -12.52
C TRP A 224 -31.06 4.52 -14.00
N TYR A 225 -29.94 4.21 -14.65
CA TYR A 225 -29.91 3.56 -15.97
C TYR A 225 -30.06 2.05 -15.81
N THR A 226 -30.45 1.33 -16.88
CA THR A 226 -30.54 -0.14 -16.85
C THR A 226 -29.55 -0.75 -17.84
N ALA A 227 -28.69 -1.63 -17.34
CA ALA A 227 -27.72 -2.37 -18.11
C ALA A 227 -28.38 -3.27 -19.16
N SER A 228 -27.64 -3.58 -20.23
CA SER A 228 -28.15 -4.38 -21.34
C SER A 228 -28.17 -5.89 -21.04
N GLN A 229 -27.37 -6.35 -20.09
CA GLN A 229 -27.24 -7.75 -19.67
C GLN A 229 -27.59 -7.95 -18.18
N PRO A 230 -27.90 -9.18 -17.75
CA PRO A 230 -28.07 -9.53 -16.34
C PRO A 230 -26.83 -9.26 -15.48
N ALA A 231 -27.00 -9.09 -14.15
CA ALA A 231 -25.90 -8.81 -13.21
C ALA A 231 -24.69 -9.76 -13.36
N ALA A 232 -24.97 -11.07 -13.44
CA ALA A 232 -23.95 -12.12 -13.59
C ALA A 232 -23.07 -12.01 -14.86
N TYR A 233 -23.50 -11.25 -15.87
CA TYR A 233 -22.66 -10.99 -17.05
C TYR A 233 -21.47 -10.08 -16.72
N TYR A 234 -21.67 -9.15 -15.77
CA TYR A 234 -20.70 -8.15 -15.35
C TYR A 234 -19.94 -8.59 -14.08
N GLY A 235 -20.66 -8.92 -13.00
CA GLY A 235 -20.06 -9.25 -11.71
C GLY A 235 -19.68 -10.73 -11.54
N GLY A 236 -20.19 -11.64 -12.36
CA GLY A 236 -19.92 -13.07 -12.19
C GLY A 236 -18.43 -13.41 -12.24
N ASN A 237 -17.93 -14.16 -11.24
CA ASN A 237 -16.51 -14.51 -11.12
C ASN A 237 -15.99 -15.39 -12.28
N ASP A 238 -14.88 -14.97 -12.90
CA ASP A 238 -14.14 -15.66 -13.98
C ASP A 238 -12.64 -15.76 -13.64
N PRO A 239 -11.91 -16.85 -14.01
CA PRO A 239 -12.37 -18.08 -14.67
C PRO A 239 -12.93 -19.14 -13.72
N ALA A 240 -12.96 -18.86 -12.41
CA ALA A 240 -13.38 -19.78 -11.36
C ALA A 240 -14.35 -19.10 -10.39
N PRO A 241 -15.10 -19.85 -9.55
CA PRO A 241 -16.04 -19.28 -8.58
C PRO A 241 -15.43 -18.31 -7.56
N ASP A 242 -14.13 -18.40 -7.31
CA ASP A 242 -13.28 -17.53 -6.49
C ASP A 242 -12.33 -16.68 -7.36
N GLY A 243 -12.65 -16.54 -8.64
CA GLY A 243 -12.03 -15.57 -9.53
C GLY A 243 -12.54 -14.15 -9.27
N ASN A 244 -12.26 -13.27 -10.22
CA ASN A 244 -12.61 -11.85 -10.15
C ASN A 244 -13.79 -11.52 -11.10
N ASP A 245 -14.46 -10.39 -10.88
CA ASP A 245 -15.58 -9.89 -11.70
C ASP A 245 -15.32 -10.02 -13.20
N ALA A 246 -16.27 -10.55 -13.98
CA ALA A 246 -16.01 -10.80 -15.39
C ALA A 246 -15.84 -9.54 -16.24
N ARG A 247 -16.72 -8.53 -16.10
CA ARG A 247 -16.85 -7.38 -17.01
C ARG A 247 -17.27 -6.05 -16.36
N PRO A 248 -16.66 -5.60 -15.24
CA PRO A 248 -17.06 -4.35 -14.61
C PRO A 248 -16.85 -3.13 -15.52
N ARG A 249 -15.79 -3.10 -16.34
CA ARG A 249 -15.53 -1.96 -17.25
C ARG A 249 -16.63 -1.81 -18.30
N SER A 250 -17.16 -2.93 -18.80
CA SER A 250 -18.31 -2.91 -19.71
C SER A 250 -19.55 -2.28 -19.08
N LEU A 251 -19.81 -2.53 -17.78
CA LEU A 251 -20.94 -1.92 -17.08
C LEU A 251 -20.75 -0.40 -16.94
N VAL A 252 -19.57 0.04 -16.50
CA VAL A 252 -19.22 1.47 -16.38
C VAL A 252 -19.32 2.17 -17.73
N TYR A 253 -18.84 1.54 -18.80
CA TYR A 253 -18.95 2.08 -20.16
C TYR A 253 -20.42 2.19 -20.61
N GLU A 254 -21.28 1.22 -20.27
CA GLU A 254 -22.72 1.32 -20.55
C GLU A 254 -23.38 2.48 -19.80
N ALA A 255 -22.99 2.71 -18.53
CA ALA A 255 -23.47 3.87 -17.76
C ALA A 255 -23.04 5.20 -18.41
N LEU A 256 -21.78 5.31 -18.86
CA LEU A 256 -21.27 6.48 -19.59
C LEU A 256 -22.02 6.73 -20.90
N VAL A 257 -22.32 5.66 -21.66
CA VAL A 257 -23.12 5.75 -22.90
C VAL A 257 -24.52 6.27 -22.60
N ALA A 258 -25.14 5.80 -21.52
CA ALA A 258 -26.47 6.24 -21.11
C ALA A 258 -26.45 7.71 -20.68
N ALA A 259 -25.47 8.12 -19.88
CA ALA A 259 -25.27 9.50 -19.44
C ALA A 259 -25.04 10.45 -20.62
N GLY A 260 -24.20 10.08 -21.60
CA GLY A 260 -23.96 10.90 -22.80
C GLY A 260 -25.17 11.01 -23.74
N ALA A 261 -26.19 10.17 -23.57
CA ALA A 261 -27.47 10.28 -24.26
C ALA A 261 -28.56 11.01 -23.43
N ASP A 262 -28.31 11.27 -22.14
CA ASP A 262 -29.25 11.89 -21.23
C ASP A 262 -29.18 13.43 -21.36
N PRO A 263 -30.25 14.09 -21.85
CA PRO A 263 -30.23 15.55 -22.01
C PRO A 263 -30.23 16.33 -20.69
N ASN A 264 -30.36 15.65 -19.55
CA ASN A 264 -30.30 16.28 -18.22
C ASN A 264 -28.90 16.22 -17.61
N VAL A 265 -27.94 15.54 -18.24
CA VAL A 265 -26.56 15.44 -17.77
C VAL A 265 -25.67 16.26 -18.68
N ASP A 266 -25.05 17.32 -18.14
CA ASP A 266 -24.02 18.08 -18.86
C ASP A 266 -22.63 17.52 -18.52
N LEU A 267 -22.16 16.59 -19.35
CA LEU A 267 -20.86 15.95 -19.16
C LEU A 267 -19.67 16.90 -19.28
N SER A 268 -19.84 18.08 -19.89
CA SER A 268 -18.75 19.05 -20.03
C SER A 268 -18.37 19.75 -18.72
N GLU A 269 -19.19 19.60 -17.67
CA GLU A 269 -18.91 20.15 -16.35
C GLU A 269 -17.95 19.29 -15.51
N TYR A 270 -17.61 18.08 -15.97
CA TYR A 270 -16.81 17.10 -15.23
C TYR A 270 -15.41 16.90 -15.82
N ASP A 271 -14.96 17.83 -16.65
CA ASP A 271 -13.61 17.91 -17.22
C ASP A 271 -13.13 19.35 -16.97
N VAL A 272 -12.41 19.52 -15.87
CA VAL A 272 -11.97 20.82 -15.32
C VAL A 272 -10.54 20.76 -14.80
N TRP A 273 -10.01 19.57 -14.50
CA TRP A 273 -8.72 19.39 -13.88
C TRP A 273 -7.74 18.60 -14.76
N ASP A 274 -6.72 19.29 -15.26
CA ASP A 274 -5.62 18.69 -15.97
C ASP A 274 -4.62 18.06 -15.00
N ARG A 275 -4.93 16.84 -14.57
CA ARG A 275 -4.10 16.04 -13.66
C ARG A 275 -2.64 15.91 -14.12
N TYR A 276 -2.40 15.94 -15.43
CA TYR A 276 -1.11 15.58 -16.02
C TYR A 276 -0.32 16.77 -16.58
N ASP A 277 -0.89 17.98 -16.55
CA ASP A 277 -0.34 19.16 -17.22
C ASP A 277 0.03 18.80 -18.68
N TYR A 278 -0.97 18.33 -19.43
CA TYR A 278 -0.79 17.64 -20.71
C TYR A 278 -0.13 18.52 -21.76
N ASP A 279 -0.33 19.84 -21.67
CA ASP A 279 0.25 20.82 -22.58
C ASP A 279 1.51 21.51 -22.01
N GLY A 280 1.82 21.28 -20.73
CA GLY A 280 3.04 21.67 -20.05
C GLY A 280 3.12 23.16 -19.73
N ASP A 281 1.99 23.83 -19.58
CA ASP A 281 1.91 25.26 -19.26
C ASP A 281 1.91 25.54 -17.72
N GLY A 282 1.72 24.49 -16.92
CA GLY A 282 1.71 24.53 -15.46
C GLY A 282 0.38 24.98 -14.84
N VAL A 283 -0.70 25.03 -15.62
CA VAL A 283 -2.06 25.36 -15.19
C VAL A 283 -2.88 24.07 -15.14
N TYR A 284 -3.16 23.61 -13.92
CA TYR A 284 -3.92 22.37 -13.71
C TYR A 284 -5.44 22.61 -13.66
N ALA A 285 -5.87 23.85 -13.41
CA ALA A 285 -7.29 24.20 -13.34
C ALA A 285 -7.86 24.53 -14.72
N GLU A 286 -7.70 23.61 -15.66
CA GLU A 286 -8.24 23.66 -17.01
C GLU A 286 -8.54 22.25 -17.55
N PRO A 287 -9.42 22.11 -18.55
CA PRO A 287 -9.85 20.80 -19.05
C PRO A 287 -8.74 20.07 -19.84
N ASP A 288 -8.56 18.78 -19.58
CA ASP A 288 -7.63 17.92 -20.32
C ASP A 288 -8.33 16.97 -21.30
N GLY A 289 -9.65 17.04 -21.40
CA GLY A 289 -10.42 16.17 -22.27
C GLY A 289 -10.82 14.83 -21.66
N ILE A 290 -10.59 14.63 -20.37
CA ILE A 290 -10.96 13.42 -19.62
C ILE A 290 -11.88 13.82 -18.46
N ILE A 291 -12.83 12.95 -18.11
CA ILE A 291 -13.63 13.13 -16.88
C ILE A 291 -12.70 13.10 -15.66
N ASP A 292 -12.73 14.15 -14.84
CA ASP A 292 -11.88 14.34 -13.65
C ASP A 292 -12.09 13.22 -12.63
N HIS A 293 -13.36 12.95 -12.30
CA HIS A 293 -13.78 12.03 -11.25
C HIS A 293 -15.07 11.29 -11.66
N LEU A 294 -15.01 9.96 -11.78
CA LEU A 294 -16.14 9.11 -12.14
C LEU A 294 -16.42 8.08 -11.05
N MET A 295 -17.64 8.14 -10.50
CA MET A 295 -18.19 7.12 -9.60
C MET A 295 -19.37 6.43 -10.25
N VAL A 296 -19.46 5.11 -10.12
CA VAL A 296 -20.61 4.32 -10.56
C VAL A 296 -21.23 3.63 -9.37
N ILE A 297 -22.56 3.71 -9.23
CA ILE A 297 -23.31 3.00 -8.22
C ILE A 297 -24.08 1.88 -8.91
N HIS A 298 -23.83 0.62 -8.56
CA HIS A 298 -24.56 -0.52 -9.11
C HIS A 298 -25.65 -1.00 -8.16
N ALA A 299 -26.76 -1.51 -8.69
CA ALA A 299 -27.83 -2.07 -7.87
C ALA A 299 -27.37 -3.31 -7.08
N GLY A 300 -27.90 -3.50 -5.88
CA GLY A 300 -27.61 -4.65 -5.01
C GLY A 300 -26.47 -4.44 -4.01
N VAL A 301 -26.23 -5.48 -3.21
CA VAL A 301 -25.13 -5.54 -2.21
C VAL A 301 -23.83 -5.93 -2.90
N GLY A 302 -22.72 -5.30 -2.53
CA GLY A 302 -21.39 -5.61 -3.07
C GLY A 302 -20.91 -7.01 -2.71
N GLU A 303 -20.14 -7.67 -3.58
CA GLU A 303 -19.61 -9.00 -3.32
C GLU A 303 -18.71 -9.03 -2.08
N GLU A 304 -17.98 -7.93 -1.81
CA GLU A 304 -17.14 -7.72 -0.63
C GLU A 304 -17.92 -7.78 0.69
N ALA A 305 -19.25 -7.57 0.63
CA ALA A 305 -20.20 -7.70 1.73
C ALA A 305 -21.11 -8.92 1.59
N GLY A 306 -20.72 -9.90 0.76
CA GLY A 306 -21.42 -11.17 0.55
C GLY A 306 -22.46 -11.16 -0.58
N GLY A 307 -22.63 -10.04 -1.30
CA GLY A 307 -23.40 -9.97 -2.54
C GLY A 307 -24.93 -10.10 -2.42
N GLY A 308 -25.47 -10.26 -1.20
CA GLY A 308 -26.90 -10.47 -0.97
C GLY A 308 -27.47 -11.62 -1.83
N THR A 309 -28.61 -11.39 -2.49
CA THR A 309 -29.27 -12.36 -3.37
C THR A 309 -28.48 -12.61 -4.66
N LEU A 310 -27.65 -11.65 -5.10
CA LEU A 310 -26.75 -11.85 -6.24
C LEU A 310 -25.57 -12.75 -5.86
N GLY A 311 -25.17 -12.74 -4.57
CA GLY A 311 -24.02 -13.49 -4.08
C GLY A 311 -22.76 -13.16 -4.90
N LYS A 312 -22.03 -14.18 -5.32
CA LYS A 312 -20.84 -14.07 -6.19
C LYS A 312 -21.06 -13.47 -7.59
N ASP A 313 -22.31 -13.21 -7.98
CA ASP A 313 -22.64 -12.54 -9.25
C ASP A 313 -22.80 -11.02 -9.05
N ALA A 314 -22.73 -10.53 -7.81
CA ALA A 314 -22.56 -9.11 -7.50
C ALA A 314 -21.18 -8.63 -7.93
N ILE A 315 -21.05 -7.33 -8.14
CA ILE A 315 -19.76 -6.69 -8.39
C ILE A 315 -19.05 -6.50 -7.06
N TRP A 316 -17.73 -6.72 -7.06
CA TRP A 316 -16.87 -6.36 -5.95
C TRP A 316 -16.45 -4.90 -6.12
N SER A 317 -16.69 -4.08 -5.11
CA SER A 317 -16.38 -2.65 -5.11
C SER A 317 -14.90 -2.33 -5.40
N HIS A 318 -14.60 -1.32 -6.21
CA HIS A 318 -13.19 -0.98 -6.52
C HIS A 318 -13.00 0.34 -7.29
N ARG A 319 -11.81 0.93 -7.15
CA ARG A 319 -11.22 1.87 -8.10
C ARG A 319 -10.38 1.16 -9.15
N TRP A 320 -10.69 1.36 -10.43
CA TRP A 320 -9.89 0.84 -11.56
C TRP A 320 -9.77 1.89 -12.67
N ASN A 321 -9.34 1.47 -13.86
CA ASN A 321 -9.27 2.28 -15.06
C ASN A 321 -9.64 1.44 -16.29
N PHE A 322 -9.81 2.07 -17.45
CA PHE A 322 -10.16 1.40 -18.70
C PHE A 322 -9.00 0.66 -19.42
N GLY A 323 -7.86 0.44 -18.76
CA GLY A 323 -6.73 -0.34 -19.25
C GLY A 323 -5.65 0.52 -19.92
N GLU A 324 -5.07 0.04 -21.01
CA GLU A 324 -4.06 0.80 -21.78
C GLU A 324 -4.63 2.02 -22.53
N SER A 325 -5.95 2.19 -22.59
CA SER A 325 -6.59 3.22 -23.42
C SER A 325 -7.62 4.07 -22.68
N ILE A 326 -7.61 5.37 -22.98
CA ILE A 326 -8.70 6.28 -22.69
C ILE A 326 -9.87 5.92 -23.61
N VAL A 327 -11.08 5.78 -23.05
CA VAL A 327 -12.29 5.47 -23.82
C VAL A 327 -13.04 6.75 -24.14
N ALA A 328 -13.49 6.89 -25.38
CA ALA A 328 -14.37 7.99 -25.77
C ALA A 328 -15.76 7.82 -25.14
N VAL A 329 -16.28 8.88 -24.54
CA VAL A 329 -17.63 8.92 -23.98
C VAL A 329 -18.62 9.28 -25.09
N PRO A 330 -19.48 8.35 -25.56
CA PRO A 330 -20.35 8.65 -26.69
C PRO A 330 -21.38 9.72 -26.35
N GLY A 331 -21.44 10.78 -27.18
CA GLY A 331 -22.31 11.94 -26.93
C GLY A 331 -21.68 13.00 -26.02
N GLY A 332 -20.57 12.69 -25.34
CA GLY A 332 -19.80 13.63 -24.55
C GLY A 332 -18.92 14.55 -25.41
N THR A 333 -18.81 15.80 -25.00
CA THR A 333 -17.91 16.79 -25.61
C THR A 333 -17.12 17.50 -24.53
N SER A 334 -15.85 17.72 -24.80
CA SER A 334 -14.93 18.46 -23.92
C SER A 334 -14.70 19.88 -24.44
N ASN A 335 -14.35 20.79 -23.53
CA ASN A 335 -13.86 22.14 -23.86
C ASN A 335 -12.35 22.16 -24.19
N SER A 336 -11.64 21.07 -23.94
CA SER A 336 -10.25 20.85 -24.35
C SER A 336 -10.14 20.64 -25.87
N ASP A 337 -8.99 20.98 -26.44
CA ASP A 337 -8.67 20.67 -27.83
C ASP A 337 -8.17 19.23 -28.02
N ARG A 338 -7.84 18.54 -26.91
CA ARG A 338 -7.44 17.14 -26.90
C ARG A 338 -8.54 16.27 -27.48
N PHE A 339 -8.12 15.22 -28.17
CA PHE A 339 -9.01 14.28 -28.86
C PHE A 339 -9.98 14.92 -29.88
N GLY A 340 -9.71 16.16 -30.32
CA GLY A 340 -10.61 16.89 -31.22
C GLY A 340 -11.91 17.34 -30.54
N GLY A 341 -11.90 17.56 -29.23
CA GLY A 341 -13.06 17.98 -28.42
C GLY A 341 -13.99 16.83 -28.03
N VAL A 342 -13.57 15.59 -28.24
CA VAL A 342 -14.28 14.39 -27.73
C VAL A 342 -13.90 14.20 -26.27
N LEU A 343 -14.91 14.02 -25.41
CA LEU A 343 -14.68 13.71 -24.01
C LEU A 343 -14.23 12.25 -23.83
N GLY A 344 -13.18 12.04 -23.05
CA GLY A 344 -12.67 10.74 -22.64
C GLY A 344 -13.04 10.38 -21.20
N ALA A 345 -12.95 9.10 -20.87
CA ALA A 345 -12.95 8.60 -19.50
C ALA A 345 -11.78 7.62 -19.34
N TYR A 346 -11.18 7.59 -18.15
CA TYR A 346 -10.06 6.71 -17.88
C TYR A 346 -10.19 5.99 -16.55
N ASP A 347 -10.10 6.74 -15.44
CA ASP A 347 -10.26 6.22 -14.09
C ASP A 347 -11.73 6.16 -13.70
N TYR A 348 -12.10 5.19 -12.87
CA TYR A 348 -13.44 5.10 -12.30
C TYR A 348 -13.41 4.38 -10.95
N THR A 349 -14.43 4.63 -10.15
CA THR A 349 -14.80 3.83 -8.96
C THR A 349 -16.17 3.20 -9.20
N ILE A 350 -16.44 2.04 -8.59
CA ILE A 350 -17.74 1.36 -8.71
C ILE A 350 -18.13 0.75 -7.38
N GLU A 351 -19.25 1.19 -6.82
CA GLU A 351 -19.71 0.86 -5.46
C GLU A 351 -21.16 0.36 -5.47
N PRO A 352 -21.61 -0.42 -4.46
CA PRO A 352 -22.94 -0.98 -4.40
C PRO A 352 -23.98 0.03 -3.93
N GLU A 353 -25.23 -0.30 -4.18
CA GLU A 353 -26.42 0.44 -3.75
C GLU A 353 -26.50 0.56 -2.22
N ASP A 354 -26.00 -0.41 -1.47
CA ASP A 354 -25.93 -0.37 0.00
C ASP A 354 -24.59 0.15 0.56
N GLY A 355 -23.72 0.68 -0.29
CA GLY A 355 -22.42 1.21 0.09
C GLY A 355 -22.54 2.29 1.16
N ALA A 356 -21.78 2.17 2.24
CA ALA A 356 -21.69 3.21 3.24
C ALA A 356 -20.67 4.28 2.82
N VAL A 357 -20.83 5.51 3.33
CA VAL A 357 -20.00 6.67 2.96
C VAL A 357 -18.48 6.41 3.06
N GLY A 358 -18.05 5.57 4.02
CA GLY A 358 -16.63 5.24 4.20
C GLY A 358 -15.97 4.53 3.01
N VAL A 359 -16.73 3.73 2.25
CA VAL A 359 -16.24 3.06 1.03
C VAL A 359 -16.02 4.11 -0.06
N PHE A 360 -17.02 4.96 -0.32
CA PHE A 360 -16.90 6.06 -1.30
C PHE A 360 -15.72 7.00 -0.99
N ILE A 361 -15.50 7.31 0.29
CA ILE A 361 -14.37 8.16 0.70
C ILE A 361 -13.03 7.43 0.49
N HIS A 362 -12.93 6.13 0.80
CA HIS A 362 -11.72 5.35 0.58
C HIS A 362 -11.33 5.34 -0.91
N GLU A 363 -12.28 4.99 -1.77
CA GLU A 363 -12.08 4.88 -3.21
C GLU A 363 -11.76 6.23 -3.86
N PHE A 364 -12.39 7.32 -3.39
CA PHE A 364 -12.03 8.67 -3.80
C PHE A 364 -10.62 9.08 -3.31
N GLY A 365 -10.13 8.50 -2.21
CA GLY A 365 -8.75 8.65 -1.76
C GLY A 365 -7.73 8.19 -2.83
N HIS A 366 -8.00 7.05 -3.49
CA HIS A 366 -7.19 6.59 -4.62
C HIS A 366 -7.25 7.52 -5.82
N ASP A 367 -8.41 8.11 -6.07
CA ASP A 367 -8.56 9.07 -7.15
C ASP A 367 -7.67 10.31 -6.94
N LEU A 368 -7.48 10.71 -5.67
CA LEU A 368 -6.52 11.72 -5.24
C LEU A 368 -5.05 11.26 -5.18
N GLY A 369 -4.76 10.00 -5.56
CA GLY A 369 -3.40 9.46 -5.65
C GLY A 369 -2.85 8.86 -4.37
N LEU A 370 -3.72 8.48 -3.41
CA LEU A 370 -3.30 7.75 -2.22
C LEU A 370 -3.19 6.24 -2.48
N PRO A 371 -2.15 5.56 -1.97
CA PRO A 371 -2.08 4.11 -1.98
C PRO A 371 -2.87 3.50 -0.82
N ASP A 372 -3.11 2.20 -0.92
CA ASP A 372 -3.56 1.38 0.18
C ASP A 372 -2.50 1.25 1.27
N GLU A 373 -2.92 1.41 2.52
CA GLU A 373 -2.06 1.21 3.68
C GLU A 373 -2.18 -0.19 4.27
N TYR A 374 -3.06 -1.05 3.75
CA TYR A 374 -3.22 -2.41 4.24
C TYR A 374 -2.28 -3.42 3.57
N ASP A 375 -2.20 -4.65 4.12
CA ASP A 375 -1.53 -5.76 3.42
C ASP A 375 -2.33 -6.18 2.18
N THR A 376 -2.02 -5.58 1.02
CA THR A 376 -2.78 -5.77 -0.23
C THR A 376 -2.76 -7.19 -0.80
N GLN A 377 -1.86 -8.04 -0.30
CA GLN A 377 -1.75 -9.44 -0.72
C GLN A 377 -2.17 -10.43 0.37
N TYR A 378 -2.60 -9.95 1.55
CA TYR A 378 -3.09 -10.79 2.66
C TYR A 378 -2.03 -11.82 3.09
N THR A 379 -0.76 -11.43 2.98
CA THR A 379 0.38 -12.32 3.19
C THR A 379 0.49 -12.78 4.64
N GLY A 380 -0.01 -11.97 5.58
CA GLY A 380 0.00 -12.24 7.02
C GLY A 380 -1.37 -12.10 7.70
N LYS A 381 -1.37 -11.76 8.98
CA LYS A 381 -2.58 -11.48 9.79
C LYS A 381 -3.02 -10.01 9.79
N GLY A 382 -2.62 -9.28 8.76
CA GLY A 382 -2.86 -7.85 8.59
C GLY A 382 -1.72 -7.01 9.13
N GLU A 383 -1.70 -5.77 8.65
CA GLU A 383 -0.67 -4.78 8.91
C GLU A 383 -0.95 -3.92 10.15
N PRO A 384 0.07 -3.32 10.78
CA PRO A 384 -0.10 -2.42 11.90
C PRO A 384 -0.54 -1.02 11.43
N VAL A 385 -1.69 -0.92 10.76
CA VAL A 385 -2.39 0.33 10.44
C VAL A 385 -3.86 0.18 10.83
N SER A 386 -4.58 -0.73 10.19
CA SER A 386 -5.97 -1.05 10.51
C SER A 386 -6.86 0.21 10.64
N TYR A 387 -7.66 0.31 11.71
CA TYR A 387 -8.61 1.40 11.94
C TYR A 387 -7.96 2.76 12.22
N TRP A 388 -6.63 2.85 12.35
CA TRP A 388 -5.97 4.14 12.50
C TRP A 388 -6.06 5.00 11.23
N SER A 389 -6.31 4.41 10.07
CA SER A 389 -6.44 5.16 8.81
C SER A 389 -7.58 4.64 7.95
N ILE A 390 -8.24 5.57 7.27
CA ILE A 390 -9.25 5.24 6.27
C ILE A 390 -8.67 4.48 5.07
N MET A 391 -7.38 4.66 4.73
CA MET A 391 -6.72 3.90 3.65
C MET A 391 -6.34 2.46 4.06
N SER A 392 -6.84 2.00 5.21
CA SER A 392 -6.89 0.59 5.63
C SER A 392 -8.31 0.31 6.17
N SER A 393 -8.46 -0.31 7.34
CA SER A 393 -9.77 -0.73 7.87
C SER A 393 -10.64 0.44 8.34
N GLY A 394 -10.09 1.65 8.42
CA GLY A 394 -10.80 2.85 8.90
C GLY A 394 -12.05 3.19 8.10
N SER A 395 -12.11 2.79 6.82
CA SER A 395 -13.28 2.92 5.94
C SER A 395 -14.52 2.18 6.48
N TRP A 396 -14.34 1.15 7.32
CA TRP A 396 -15.41 0.35 7.91
C TRP A 396 -15.79 0.74 9.34
N ALA A 397 -15.23 1.81 9.90
CA ALA A 397 -15.58 2.23 11.25
C ALA A 397 -17.04 2.69 11.35
N GLY A 398 -17.65 2.50 12.53
CA GLY A 398 -19.06 2.80 12.79
C GLY A 398 -19.80 1.65 13.47
N LYS A 399 -20.78 2.01 14.32
CA LYS A 399 -21.68 1.02 14.94
C LYS A 399 -22.44 0.24 13.87
N LEU A 400 -22.84 0.98 12.84
CA LEU A 400 -23.17 0.49 11.53
C LEU A 400 -21.89 0.61 10.68
N PRO A 401 -21.28 -0.51 10.25
CA PRO A 401 -19.99 -0.47 9.57
C PRO A 401 -19.97 0.49 8.38
N GLY A 402 -18.90 1.29 8.30
CA GLY A 402 -18.67 2.26 7.22
C GLY A 402 -19.40 3.59 7.32
N THR A 403 -20.21 3.81 8.36
CA THR A 403 -20.91 5.09 8.56
C THR A 403 -20.11 6.15 9.31
N MET A 404 -19.03 5.76 9.97
CA MET A 404 -18.17 6.64 10.76
C MET A 404 -16.70 6.41 10.42
N PRO A 405 -16.28 6.67 9.17
CA PRO A 405 -14.89 6.45 8.77
C PRO A 405 -13.93 7.30 9.60
N THR A 406 -12.77 6.74 9.94
CA THR A 406 -11.71 7.44 10.69
C THR A 406 -10.94 8.40 9.81
N GLY A 407 -10.14 9.29 10.38
CA GLY A 407 -9.29 10.20 9.59
C GLY A 407 -8.20 9.47 8.78
N PHE A 408 -7.60 10.20 7.83
CA PHE A 408 -6.37 9.76 7.15
C PHE A 408 -5.19 9.67 8.13
N SER A 409 -4.28 8.72 7.89
CA SER A 409 -2.95 8.71 8.52
C SER A 409 -2.19 10.01 8.24
N PRO A 410 -1.19 10.37 9.06
CA PRO A 410 -0.39 11.56 8.81
C PRO A 410 0.45 11.40 7.54
N TYR A 411 0.77 10.17 7.12
CA TYR A 411 1.47 9.90 5.87
C TYR A 411 0.57 10.17 4.65
N MET A 412 -0.70 9.75 4.70
CA MET A 412 -1.66 10.08 3.63
C MET A 412 -1.94 11.59 3.55
N LYS A 413 -2.04 12.27 4.69
CA LYS A 413 -2.14 13.74 4.71
C LYS A 413 -0.89 14.42 4.17
N GLU A 414 0.29 13.85 4.42
CA GLU A 414 1.56 14.32 3.86
C GLU A 414 1.57 14.20 2.32
N MET A 415 1.10 13.08 1.77
CA MET A 415 0.94 12.88 0.33
C MET A 415 -0.07 13.85 -0.28
N LEU A 416 -1.26 14.01 0.33
CA LEU A 416 -2.27 14.95 -0.15
C LEU A 416 -1.77 16.40 -0.14
N GLN A 417 -1.02 16.78 0.90
CA GLN A 417 -0.41 18.11 0.99
C GLN A 417 0.64 18.34 -0.11
N ALA A 418 1.45 17.31 -0.41
CA ALA A 418 2.46 17.34 -1.47
C ALA A 418 1.83 17.43 -2.86
N ASN A 419 0.78 16.62 -3.11
CA ASN A 419 0.15 16.47 -4.41
C ASN A 419 -0.78 17.64 -4.74
N HIS A 420 -1.55 18.12 -3.76
CA HIS A 420 -2.68 19.03 -4.00
C HIS A 420 -2.53 20.40 -3.31
N GLY A 421 -1.49 20.61 -2.51
CA GLY A 421 -1.33 21.85 -1.75
C GLY A 421 -2.40 22.02 -0.67
N GLY A 422 -2.84 23.25 -0.39
CA GLY A 422 -3.89 23.49 0.59
C GLY A 422 -3.45 23.34 2.05
N ASN A 423 -4.25 22.67 2.88
CA ASN A 423 -4.12 22.62 4.35
C ASN A 423 -4.36 21.21 4.93
N TRP A 424 -3.94 20.17 4.21
CA TRP A 424 -4.08 18.77 4.65
C TRP A 424 -3.14 18.41 5.79
N LEU A 425 -1.93 18.97 5.82
CA LEU A 425 -0.97 18.69 6.87
C LEU A 425 -0.05 19.88 7.17
N SER A 426 -0.06 20.30 8.44
CA SER A 426 0.86 21.30 8.96
C SER A 426 1.66 20.76 10.14
N GLY A 427 2.91 21.17 10.28
CA GLY A 427 3.74 20.62 11.34
C GLY A 427 5.15 21.17 11.42
N THR A 428 5.95 20.49 12.23
CA THR A 428 7.37 20.76 12.43
C THR A 428 8.16 19.51 12.05
N THR A 429 9.24 19.70 11.30
CA THR A 429 10.26 18.67 11.06
C THR A 429 11.43 18.86 12.03
N LEU A 430 11.92 17.77 12.62
CA LEU A 430 13.12 17.73 13.44
C LEU A 430 14.08 16.68 12.89
N ASP A 431 15.33 17.06 12.67
CA ASP A 431 16.38 16.09 12.38
C ASP A 431 16.79 15.34 13.65
N ALA A 432 16.83 14.01 13.60
CA ALA A 432 17.23 13.18 14.73
C ALA A 432 18.62 13.53 15.24
N GLU A 433 19.53 13.98 14.37
CA GLU A 433 20.88 14.43 14.73
C GLU A 433 20.86 15.63 15.68
N ASP A 434 19.88 16.53 15.54
CA ASP A 434 19.74 17.76 16.32
C ASP A 434 18.96 17.56 17.63
N VAL A 435 18.28 16.43 17.80
CA VAL A 435 17.62 16.07 19.07
C VAL A 435 18.68 15.94 20.16
N THR A 436 18.45 16.50 21.35
CA THR A 436 19.40 16.45 22.47
C THR A 436 18.77 15.86 23.73
N SER A 437 19.58 15.58 24.74
CA SER A 437 19.13 15.14 26.06
C SER A 437 18.28 16.18 26.83
N GLU A 438 18.36 17.47 26.47
CA GLU A 438 17.46 18.49 27.03
C GLU A 438 16.04 18.36 26.48
N GLY A 439 15.93 17.87 25.24
CA GLY A 439 14.70 17.60 24.53
C GLY A 439 13.98 18.84 23.98
N THR A 440 13.10 18.59 23.02
CA THR A 440 12.20 19.58 22.42
C THR A 440 10.77 19.22 22.77
N ALA A 441 10.06 20.12 23.44
CA ALA A 441 8.65 19.93 23.76
C ALA A 441 7.77 20.58 22.70
N VAL A 442 6.89 19.78 22.09
CA VAL A 442 5.93 20.19 21.05
C VAL A 442 4.50 20.01 21.54
N LEU A 443 3.58 20.75 20.93
CA LEU A 443 2.14 20.55 21.05
C LEU A 443 1.62 19.97 19.74
N LEU A 444 0.78 18.95 19.87
CA LEU A 444 0.06 18.30 18.77
C LEU A 444 -1.43 18.53 18.99
N ASP A 445 -2.09 19.17 18.04
CA ASP A 445 -3.55 19.18 17.98
C ASP A 445 -4.04 17.79 17.51
N GLU A 446 -5.27 17.44 17.85
CA GLU A 446 -5.89 16.21 17.37
C GLU A 446 -5.96 16.18 15.83
N GLY A 447 -5.69 15.02 15.23
CA GLY A 447 -5.53 14.87 13.79
C GLY A 447 -6.75 15.25 12.93
N VAL A 448 -7.91 15.46 13.56
CA VAL A 448 -9.18 15.85 12.92
C VAL A 448 -9.48 17.35 12.98
N THR A 449 -8.65 18.14 13.65
CA THR A 449 -8.88 19.58 13.83
C THR A 449 -7.67 20.37 13.34
N LYS A 450 -7.89 21.33 12.45
CA LYS A 450 -6.84 22.24 12.00
C LYS A 450 -6.72 23.40 12.96
N GLY A 451 -5.67 23.36 13.77
CA GLY A 451 -5.44 24.32 14.84
C GLY A 451 -4.10 25.03 14.77
N THR A 452 -3.85 25.83 15.80
CA THR A 452 -2.64 26.64 15.92
C THR A 452 -1.39 25.83 16.29
N ASN A 453 -1.51 24.59 16.79
CA ASN A 453 -0.38 23.69 17.09
C ASN A 453 -0.14 22.69 15.95
N ASN A 454 0.85 21.80 16.07
CA ASN A 454 1.20 20.89 14.97
C ASN A 454 0.07 19.87 14.72
N ASP A 455 -0.25 19.58 13.45
CA ASP A 455 -1.09 18.42 13.11
C ASP A 455 -0.27 17.13 13.28
N ALA A 456 0.98 17.19 12.82
CA ALA A 456 1.97 16.14 13.02
C ALA A 456 3.37 16.74 13.27
N VAL A 457 4.24 15.97 13.94
CA VAL A 457 5.67 16.27 14.01
C VAL A 457 6.43 15.18 13.30
N ARG A 458 7.22 15.56 12.30
CA ARG A 458 8.08 14.65 11.55
C ARG A 458 9.47 14.62 12.17
N VAL A 459 10.01 13.42 12.38
CA VAL A 459 11.37 13.24 12.90
C VAL A 459 12.20 12.50 11.85
N ASP A 460 13.00 13.26 11.12
CA ASP A 460 13.87 12.74 10.05
C ASP A 460 15.04 11.97 10.64
N LEU A 461 15.27 10.79 10.09
CA LEU A 461 16.38 9.91 10.47
C LEU A 461 17.45 9.96 9.36
N PRO A 462 18.73 9.66 9.67
CA PRO A 462 19.73 9.45 8.64
C PRO A 462 19.28 8.39 7.63
N ASP A 463 19.55 8.57 6.34
CA ASP A 463 19.15 7.61 5.30
C ASP A 463 19.52 6.18 5.69
N LYS A 464 18.53 5.28 5.56
CA LYS A 464 18.66 3.87 5.87
C LYS A 464 19.49 3.19 4.80
N VAL A 465 20.54 2.48 5.22
CA VAL A 465 21.30 1.59 4.34
C VAL A 465 20.57 0.26 4.23
N ASN A 466 20.12 -0.08 3.03
CA ASN A 466 19.46 -1.35 2.72
C ASN A 466 20.44 -2.24 1.95
N VAL A 467 20.56 -3.49 2.38
CA VAL A 467 21.44 -4.48 1.74
C VAL A 467 20.62 -5.28 0.74
N VAL A 468 21.02 -5.22 -0.54
CA VAL A 468 20.43 -6.01 -1.63
C VAL A 468 21.12 -7.36 -1.71
N ASN A 469 22.45 -7.32 -1.83
CA ASN A 469 23.30 -8.50 -1.88
C ASN A 469 24.63 -8.20 -1.16
N THR A 470 25.59 -9.12 -1.21
CA THR A 470 26.96 -8.86 -0.73
C THR A 470 27.93 -9.26 -1.85
N PRO A 471 28.89 -8.39 -2.25
CA PRO A 471 29.90 -8.71 -3.25
C PRO A 471 30.56 -10.07 -2.99
N THR A 472 30.81 -10.82 -4.06
CA THR A 472 31.35 -12.19 -3.95
C THR A 472 32.82 -12.22 -3.60
N SER A 473 33.54 -11.17 -4.00
CA SER A 473 34.87 -10.84 -3.53
C SER A 473 34.95 -9.34 -3.22
N GLY A 474 36.02 -8.91 -2.54
CA GLY A 474 36.23 -7.47 -2.32
C GLY A 474 35.19 -6.73 -1.49
N GLU A 475 35.04 -5.44 -1.77
CA GLU A 475 34.04 -4.50 -1.22
C GLU A 475 33.07 -3.98 -2.30
N TYR A 476 33.35 -4.19 -3.59
CA TYR A 476 32.60 -3.64 -4.71
C TYR A 476 32.19 -4.70 -5.74
N GLU A 477 31.17 -4.36 -6.51
CA GLU A 477 30.63 -5.11 -7.65
C GLU A 477 30.16 -4.13 -8.73
N TYR A 478 29.87 -4.62 -9.95
CA TYR A 478 29.27 -3.79 -10.99
C TYR A 478 27.75 -3.88 -10.97
N PHE A 479 27.08 -2.75 -10.76
CA PHE A 479 25.63 -2.64 -10.73
C PHE A 479 25.11 -1.98 -12.00
N SER A 480 24.08 -2.57 -12.61
CA SER A 480 23.43 -2.07 -13.82
C SER A 480 22.64 -0.77 -13.64
N GLY A 481 22.34 -0.38 -12.40
CA GLY A 481 21.25 0.55 -12.11
C GLY A 481 19.90 -0.17 -12.00
N SER A 482 18.93 0.51 -11.38
CA SER A 482 17.54 0.05 -11.21
C SER A 482 16.61 1.22 -11.57
N GLY A 483 15.61 0.96 -12.40
CA GLY A 483 14.67 1.97 -12.88
C GLY A 483 14.06 1.64 -14.24
N ASN A 484 13.06 2.42 -14.61
CA ASN A 484 12.30 2.25 -15.86
C ASN A 484 13.01 2.94 -17.04
N GLY A 485 12.95 2.34 -18.23
CA GLY A 485 13.44 2.88 -19.49
C GLY A 485 14.96 3.00 -19.57
N LEU A 486 15.69 2.14 -18.85
CA LEU A 486 17.14 2.09 -18.86
C LEU A 486 17.65 1.33 -20.08
N ASP A 487 18.80 1.75 -20.60
CA ASP A 487 19.62 0.98 -21.55
C ASP A 487 21.09 1.23 -21.18
N ASN A 488 21.50 0.54 -20.11
CA ASN A 488 22.81 0.71 -19.50
C ASN A 488 23.75 -0.40 -19.98
N SER A 489 25.03 -0.10 -20.12
CA SER A 489 26.03 -1.08 -20.53
C SER A 489 27.40 -0.83 -19.94
N MET A 490 28.23 -1.87 -19.96
CA MET A 490 29.67 -1.78 -19.78
C MET A 490 30.37 -2.56 -20.89
N THR A 491 31.39 -1.97 -21.51
CA THR A 491 31.98 -2.51 -22.75
C THR A 491 33.50 -2.66 -22.68
N GLN A 492 34.04 -3.61 -23.42
CA GLN A 492 35.48 -3.83 -23.56
C GLN A 492 35.83 -4.30 -24.98
N THR A 493 36.89 -3.73 -25.56
CA THR A 493 37.46 -4.25 -26.82
C THR A 493 38.43 -5.39 -26.53
N VAL A 494 38.22 -6.53 -27.18
CA VAL A 494 39.01 -7.74 -27.00
C VAL A 494 39.58 -8.21 -28.33
N ASP A 495 40.89 -8.45 -28.37
CA ASP A 495 41.56 -9.06 -29.52
C ASP A 495 41.55 -10.60 -29.40
N LEU A 496 40.68 -11.26 -30.19
CA LEU A 496 40.61 -12.71 -30.32
C LEU A 496 41.23 -13.20 -31.65
N THR A 497 41.99 -12.37 -32.37
CA THR A 497 42.48 -12.71 -33.72
C THR A 497 43.43 -13.92 -33.75
N GLY A 498 44.12 -14.17 -32.64
CA GLY A 498 45.00 -15.34 -32.46
C GLY A 498 44.37 -16.51 -31.69
N ALA A 499 43.12 -16.37 -31.23
CA ALA A 499 42.48 -17.33 -30.34
C ALA A 499 41.97 -18.58 -31.07
N THR A 500 41.87 -19.70 -30.36
CA THR A 500 41.09 -20.87 -30.80
C THR A 500 39.82 -21.04 -29.97
N ASN A 501 39.89 -20.76 -28.66
CA ASN A 501 38.76 -20.80 -27.74
C ASN A 501 38.75 -19.55 -26.86
N ALA A 502 37.57 -19.05 -26.54
CA ALA A 502 37.37 -17.93 -25.63
C ALA A 502 36.14 -18.17 -24.78
N GLU A 503 36.21 -17.89 -23.48
CA GLU A 503 35.13 -18.09 -22.53
C GLU A 503 35.08 -16.90 -21.57
N LEU A 504 33.89 -16.31 -21.44
CA LEU A 504 33.60 -15.31 -20.42
C LEU A 504 32.89 -15.99 -19.24
N THR A 505 33.40 -15.75 -18.04
CA THR A 505 32.75 -16.16 -16.79
C THR A 505 32.66 -15.00 -15.83
N PHE A 506 31.58 -14.92 -15.06
CA PHE A 506 31.43 -13.96 -13.97
C PHE A 506 30.42 -14.48 -12.94
N LYS A 507 30.36 -13.83 -11.79
CA LYS A 507 29.29 -13.99 -10.81
C LYS A 507 28.16 -13.06 -11.16
N ALA A 508 26.93 -13.57 -11.20
CA ALA A 508 25.73 -12.79 -11.44
C ALA A 508 24.78 -12.88 -10.25
N TRP A 509 24.26 -11.74 -9.82
CA TRP A 509 23.09 -11.65 -8.97
C TRP A 509 22.09 -10.77 -9.69
N TYR A 510 20.83 -11.18 -9.78
CA TYR A 510 19.82 -10.36 -10.43
C TYR A 510 18.42 -10.63 -9.86
N ASP A 511 17.65 -9.55 -9.78
CA ASP A 511 16.21 -9.54 -9.62
C ASP A 511 15.67 -8.45 -10.53
N ILE A 512 15.09 -8.87 -11.65
CA ILE A 512 14.64 -8.03 -12.77
C ILE A 512 13.26 -8.51 -13.23
N GLU A 513 12.42 -7.60 -13.72
CA GLU A 513 11.04 -7.94 -14.09
C GLU A 513 11.01 -9.09 -15.10
N GLN A 514 10.38 -10.20 -14.71
CA GLN A 514 10.39 -11.42 -15.50
C GLN A 514 9.69 -11.21 -16.85
N ASP A 515 10.41 -11.54 -17.91
CA ASP A 515 9.97 -11.51 -19.31
C ASP A 515 9.79 -10.09 -19.92
N TRP A 516 10.08 -9.03 -19.15
CA TRP A 516 9.96 -7.61 -19.55
C TRP A 516 11.29 -6.86 -19.47
N ASP A 517 12.07 -7.10 -18.42
CA ASP A 517 13.42 -6.55 -18.26
C ASP A 517 14.45 -7.62 -18.59
N TYR A 518 15.51 -7.20 -19.30
CA TYR A 518 16.57 -8.13 -19.71
C TYR A 518 17.97 -7.57 -19.48
N ALA A 519 18.79 -8.36 -18.80
CA ALA A 519 20.24 -8.25 -18.94
C ALA A 519 20.73 -9.14 -20.10
N SER A 520 21.89 -8.84 -20.68
CA SER A 520 22.48 -9.68 -21.73
C SER A 520 23.99 -9.52 -21.84
N VAL A 521 24.66 -10.56 -22.32
CA VAL A 521 26.03 -10.48 -22.81
C VAL A 521 25.96 -10.36 -24.32
N LYS A 522 26.56 -9.30 -24.89
CA LYS A 522 26.61 -9.06 -26.33
C LYS A 522 28.05 -9.07 -26.83
N VAL A 523 28.22 -9.56 -28.06
CA VAL A 523 29.47 -9.45 -28.82
C VAL A 523 29.18 -8.74 -30.12
N ASN A 524 29.84 -7.60 -30.35
CA ASN A 524 29.59 -6.71 -31.48
C ASN A 524 28.12 -6.29 -31.63
N GLY A 525 27.41 -6.13 -30.51
CA GLY A 525 26.00 -5.72 -30.44
C GLY A 525 24.98 -6.85 -30.59
N GLU A 526 25.41 -8.11 -30.76
CA GLU A 526 24.52 -9.28 -30.83
C GLU A 526 24.57 -10.07 -29.51
N ALA A 527 23.42 -10.38 -28.92
CA ALA A 527 23.34 -11.17 -27.69
C ALA A 527 23.81 -12.62 -27.90
N VAL A 528 24.53 -13.16 -26.92
CA VAL A 528 25.16 -14.49 -26.97
C VAL A 528 24.49 -15.43 -25.97
N GLU A 529 24.28 -16.68 -26.37
CA GLU A 529 23.76 -17.74 -25.50
C GLU A 529 24.74 -18.04 -24.36
N GLY A 530 24.21 -18.08 -23.14
CA GLY A 530 24.91 -18.52 -21.93
C GLY A 530 24.05 -19.43 -21.07
N ASN A 531 24.65 -20.00 -20.03
CA ASN A 531 24.00 -20.96 -19.13
C ASN A 531 22.81 -20.38 -18.33
N ILE A 532 22.70 -19.05 -18.22
CA ILE A 532 21.63 -18.33 -17.51
C ILE A 532 20.70 -17.54 -18.45
N THR A 533 20.79 -17.75 -19.77
CA THR A 533 19.99 -17.02 -20.76
C THR A 533 18.74 -17.78 -21.20
N THR A 534 17.73 -17.05 -21.67
CA THR A 534 16.53 -17.53 -22.34
C THR A 534 16.35 -16.87 -23.70
N SER A 535 15.81 -17.61 -24.65
CA SER A 535 15.34 -17.09 -25.94
C SER A 535 13.82 -16.95 -26.01
N GLU A 536 13.12 -17.19 -24.91
CA GLU A 536 11.67 -17.03 -24.85
C GLU A 536 11.32 -15.54 -24.85
N ASP A 537 10.35 -15.16 -25.66
CA ASP A 537 9.71 -13.84 -25.67
C ASP A 537 8.20 -14.10 -25.61
N PRO A 538 7.64 -14.40 -24.42
CA PRO A 538 6.26 -14.87 -24.27
C PRO A 538 5.24 -13.89 -24.84
N TRP A 539 5.55 -12.60 -24.79
CA TRP A 539 4.68 -11.52 -25.23
C TRP A 539 4.90 -11.13 -26.70
N GLY A 540 6.07 -11.44 -27.27
CA GLY A 540 6.38 -11.21 -28.67
C GLY A 540 6.54 -9.73 -29.03
N TYR A 541 6.86 -8.89 -28.04
CA TYR A 541 7.09 -7.46 -28.22
C TYR A 541 8.52 -7.15 -28.70
N GLY A 542 9.39 -8.16 -28.80
CA GLY A 542 10.80 -7.97 -29.14
C GLY A 542 11.62 -7.43 -27.96
N GLN A 543 11.11 -7.64 -26.74
CA GLN A 543 11.72 -7.18 -25.50
C GLN A 543 12.89 -8.10 -25.05
N ASN A 544 12.93 -9.35 -25.53
CA ASN A 544 14.11 -10.20 -25.40
C ASN A 544 15.08 -9.95 -26.59
N PRO A 545 16.37 -9.63 -26.36
CA PRO A 545 17.36 -9.48 -27.43
C PRO A 545 17.76 -10.80 -28.12
N GLY A 546 17.11 -11.92 -27.78
CA GLY A 546 17.30 -13.26 -28.34
C GLY A 546 17.97 -14.23 -27.37
N HIS A 547 18.88 -13.73 -26.54
CA HIS A 547 19.57 -14.47 -25.47
C HIS A 547 19.69 -13.59 -24.22
N GLY A 548 18.55 -13.22 -23.65
CA GLY A 548 18.46 -12.38 -22.47
C GLY A 548 18.47 -13.16 -21.16
N ILE A 549 18.78 -12.48 -20.07
CA ILE A 549 18.68 -12.91 -18.67
C ILE A 549 17.49 -12.15 -18.09
N THR A 550 16.54 -12.83 -17.44
CA THR A 550 15.34 -12.21 -16.86
C THR A 550 14.89 -12.98 -15.59
N GLY A 551 14.02 -12.38 -14.77
CA GLY A 551 13.54 -12.94 -13.51
C GLY A 551 14.52 -12.74 -12.34
N SER A 552 14.53 -13.69 -11.40
CA SER A 552 15.40 -13.65 -10.21
C SER A 552 16.40 -14.82 -10.19
N SER A 553 17.61 -14.57 -9.69
CA SER A 553 18.69 -15.56 -9.58
C SER A 553 18.73 -16.31 -8.26
N ASP A 554 17.93 -15.91 -7.27
CA ASP A 554 17.91 -16.46 -5.90
C ASP A 554 19.29 -16.48 -5.23
N GLY A 555 20.07 -15.41 -5.43
CA GLY A 555 21.44 -15.26 -4.95
C GLY A 555 22.48 -15.30 -6.07
N TRP A 556 23.76 -15.36 -5.69
CA TRP A 556 24.86 -15.36 -6.66
C TRP A 556 24.97 -16.67 -7.42
N VAL A 557 24.89 -16.59 -8.75
CA VAL A 557 25.07 -17.71 -9.68
C VAL A 557 26.33 -17.52 -10.54
N ASN A 558 26.86 -18.62 -11.08
CA ASN A 558 27.94 -18.53 -12.08
C ASN A 558 27.32 -18.31 -13.45
N ALA A 559 27.77 -17.28 -14.15
CA ALA A 559 27.44 -17.02 -15.53
C ALA A 559 28.60 -17.49 -16.42
N GLU A 560 28.31 -18.27 -17.45
CA GLU A 560 29.28 -18.92 -18.34
C GLU A 560 28.83 -18.74 -19.80
N PHE A 561 29.68 -18.13 -20.63
CA PHE A 561 29.41 -17.82 -22.03
C PHE A 561 30.59 -18.25 -22.93
N ASP A 562 30.32 -19.14 -23.90
CA ASP A 562 31.30 -19.56 -24.90
C ASP A 562 31.38 -18.53 -26.04
N LEU A 563 32.54 -17.89 -26.16
CA LEU A 563 32.82 -16.88 -27.18
C LEU A 563 33.67 -17.43 -28.33
N SER A 564 33.91 -18.74 -28.38
CA SER A 564 34.80 -19.38 -29.37
C SER A 564 34.32 -19.21 -30.82
N ALA A 565 33.02 -18.93 -31.04
CA ALA A 565 32.49 -18.59 -32.35
C ALA A 565 33.10 -17.29 -32.95
N TYR A 566 33.65 -16.43 -32.08
CA TYR A 566 34.26 -15.16 -32.44
C TYR A 566 35.80 -15.23 -32.54
N ALA A 567 36.39 -16.42 -32.36
CA ALA A 567 37.81 -16.64 -32.56
C ALA A 567 38.26 -16.18 -33.97
N GLY A 568 39.41 -15.51 -34.04
CA GLY A 568 39.94 -14.93 -35.27
C GLY A 568 39.49 -13.49 -35.55
N GLN A 569 38.77 -12.85 -34.63
CA GLN A 569 38.24 -11.48 -34.79
C GLN A 569 38.70 -10.56 -33.65
N GLU A 570 38.70 -9.25 -33.89
CA GLU A 570 38.67 -8.25 -32.82
C GLU A 570 37.18 -7.95 -32.54
N VAL A 571 36.78 -7.97 -31.27
CA VAL A 571 35.37 -7.85 -30.88
C VAL A 571 35.16 -6.84 -29.77
N VAL A 572 33.96 -6.27 -29.69
CA VAL A 572 33.48 -5.52 -28.53
C VAL A 572 32.61 -6.45 -27.70
N LEU A 573 33.06 -6.72 -26.48
CA LEU A 573 32.29 -7.42 -25.46
C LEU A 573 31.46 -6.40 -24.67
N GLU A 574 30.20 -6.70 -24.41
CA GLU A 574 29.27 -5.82 -23.70
C GLU A 574 28.43 -6.62 -22.70
N LEU A 575 28.31 -6.13 -21.47
CA LEU A 575 27.22 -6.48 -20.57
C LEU A 575 26.20 -5.35 -20.66
N ASN A 576 24.93 -5.68 -20.86
CA ASN A 576 23.85 -4.72 -21.06
C ASN A 576 22.67 -5.04 -20.14
N TYR A 577 21.98 -4.00 -19.69
CA TYR A 577 20.72 -4.08 -18.98
C TYR A 577 19.72 -3.11 -19.59
N TRP A 578 18.59 -3.64 -20.03
CA TRP A 578 17.53 -2.92 -20.73
C TRP A 578 16.19 -3.15 -20.03
N THR A 579 15.49 -2.06 -19.70
CA THR A 579 14.23 -2.11 -18.95
C THR A 579 13.07 -1.46 -19.67
N ASP A 580 11.87 -1.90 -19.29
CA ASP A 580 10.60 -1.40 -19.81
C ASP A 580 10.13 -0.11 -19.10
N GLY A 581 8.90 0.32 -19.34
CA GLY A 581 8.38 1.59 -18.83
C GLY A 581 7.73 1.57 -17.44
N TYR A 582 7.59 0.41 -16.78
CA TYR A 582 6.63 0.19 -15.70
C TYR A 582 7.26 -0.28 -14.39
N VAL A 583 7.79 -1.50 -14.32
CA VAL A 583 8.28 -2.11 -13.07
C VAL A 583 9.80 -2.01 -13.01
N ALA A 584 10.32 -1.62 -11.84
CA ALA A 584 11.75 -1.60 -11.58
C ALA A 584 12.06 -2.47 -10.37
N ASN A 585 12.76 -3.57 -10.61
CA ASN A 585 13.30 -4.44 -9.56
C ASN A 585 14.75 -4.03 -9.21
N PRO A 586 15.40 -4.64 -8.20
CA PRO A 586 16.74 -4.26 -7.75
C PRO A 586 17.84 -4.25 -8.81
N GLY A 587 17.64 -4.90 -9.96
CA GLY A 587 18.51 -4.81 -11.13
C GLY A 587 19.45 -6.01 -11.28
N PHE A 588 20.50 -5.82 -12.08
CA PHE A 588 21.50 -6.84 -12.39
C PHE A 588 22.88 -6.42 -11.86
N TYR A 589 23.57 -7.37 -11.23
CA TYR A 589 24.87 -7.20 -10.62
C TYR A 589 25.85 -8.24 -11.17
N ALA A 590 27.06 -7.81 -11.46
CA ALA A 590 28.14 -8.65 -11.97
C ALA A 590 29.43 -8.43 -11.17
N ASP A 591 30.08 -9.53 -10.82
CA ASP A 591 31.33 -9.54 -10.04
C ASP A 591 32.27 -10.65 -10.53
N ASP A 592 33.55 -10.60 -10.14
CA ASP A 592 34.59 -11.57 -10.51
C ASP A 592 34.67 -11.85 -12.04
N ILE A 593 34.60 -10.80 -12.87
CA ILE A 593 34.54 -10.93 -14.34
C ILE A 593 35.88 -11.43 -14.87
N THR A 594 35.85 -12.57 -15.55
CA THR A 594 37.03 -13.25 -16.09
C THR A 594 36.83 -13.64 -17.55
N LEU A 595 37.73 -13.21 -18.43
CA LEU A 595 37.79 -13.67 -19.82
C LEU A 595 39.00 -14.58 -20.00
N THR A 596 38.77 -15.85 -20.31
CA THR A 596 39.81 -16.85 -20.57
C THR A 596 39.94 -17.09 -22.07
N VAL A 597 41.14 -16.96 -22.62
CA VAL A 597 41.44 -17.21 -24.03
C VAL A 597 42.53 -18.28 -24.12
N ASP A 598 42.22 -19.39 -24.80
CA ASP A 598 43.11 -20.56 -24.94
C ASP A 598 43.69 -21.07 -23.60
N GLY A 599 42.91 -20.97 -22.52
CA GLY A 599 43.28 -21.39 -21.16
C GLY A 599 44.13 -20.38 -20.37
N GLU A 600 44.35 -19.18 -20.91
CA GLU A 600 44.98 -18.07 -20.20
C GLU A 600 43.97 -16.95 -19.92
N GLU A 601 43.98 -16.44 -18.69
CA GLU A 601 43.21 -15.27 -18.30
C GLU A 601 43.72 -14.01 -19.04
N LYS A 602 42.83 -13.36 -19.79
CA LYS A 602 43.11 -12.10 -20.50
C LYS A 602 42.50 -10.89 -19.81
N ILE A 603 41.36 -11.08 -19.15
CA ILE A 603 40.72 -10.07 -18.32
C ILE A 603 40.40 -10.74 -16.98
N SER A 604 40.67 -10.01 -15.89
CA SER A 604 40.20 -10.30 -14.54
C SER A 604 39.86 -8.96 -13.90
N ASP A 605 38.61 -8.80 -13.51
CA ASP A 605 38.06 -7.57 -12.95
C ASP A 605 37.06 -7.92 -11.84
N ASP A 606 37.49 -7.68 -10.60
CA ASP A 606 36.76 -7.89 -9.35
C ASP A 606 36.11 -6.59 -8.83
N ALA A 607 36.00 -5.56 -9.68
CA ALA A 607 35.47 -4.24 -9.34
C ALA A 607 36.24 -3.46 -8.24
N GLU A 608 37.38 -3.95 -7.73
CA GLU A 608 38.15 -3.26 -6.68
C GLU A 608 39.08 -2.17 -7.24
N GLY A 609 39.66 -2.40 -8.41
CA GLY A 609 40.66 -1.53 -9.06
C GLY A 609 40.09 -0.57 -10.12
N ASP A 610 40.92 0.04 -10.96
CA ASP A 610 40.36 0.73 -12.15
C ASP A 610 39.67 -0.31 -13.06
N SER A 611 38.43 -0.04 -13.48
CA SER A 611 37.69 -0.99 -14.32
C SER A 611 38.41 -1.20 -15.65
N SER A 612 38.44 -2.45 -16.09
CA SER A 612 38.85 -2.81 -17.44
C SER A 612 37.80 -2.40 -18.48
N PHE A 613 36.55 -2.16 -18.07
CA PHE A 613 35.44 -1.83 -18.95
C PHE A 613 35.17 -0.32 -19.00
N GLU A 614 34.69 0.16 -20.15
CA GLU A 614 34.07 1.48 -20.27
C GLU A 614 32.62 1.38 -19.78
N LEU A 615 32.30 2.09 -18.70
CA LEU A 615 30.98 2.09 -18.08
C LEU A 615 30.08 3.18 -18.69
N ASN A 616 28.88 2.78 -19.11
CA ASN A 616 27.81 3.66 -19.58
C ASN A 616 26.51 3.31 -18.85
N GLY A 617 26.28 3.93 -17.69
CA GLY A 617 25.12 3.67 -16.83
C GLY A 617 25.35 2.61 -15.76
N PHE A 618 26.21 1.61 -16.03
CA PHE A 618 26.73 0.74 -14.97
C PHE A 618 27.60 1.54 -13.99
N THR A 619 27.58 1.15 -12.72
CA THR A 619 28.35 1.79 -11.65
C THR A 619 29.03 0.75 -10.78
N LYS A 620 30.02 1.18 -9.99
CA LYS A 620 30.53 0.37 -8.89
C LYS A 620 29.63 0.56 -7.68
N ASP A 621 29.18 -0.54 -7.12
CA ASP A 621 28.28 -0.57 -5.96
C ASP A 621 28.84 -1.53 -4.90
N ASN A 622 28.31 -1.47 -3.68
CA ASN A 622 28.70 -2.32 -2.56
C ASN A 622 27.57 -3.27 -2.12
N GLY A 623 26.56 -3.45 -2.97
CA GLY A 623 25.38 -4.25 -2.74
C GLY A 623 24.34 -3.56 -1.87
N THR A 624 24.33 -2.22 -1.84
CA THR A 624 23.44 -1.45 -0.95
C THR A 624 22.79 -0.25 -1.61
N PHE A 625 21.59 0.13 -1.16
CA PHE A 625 20.96 1.40 -1.53
C PHE A 625 20.51 2.17 -0.29
N LEU A 626 20.46 3.50 -0.43
CA LEU A 626 19.96 4.40 0.60
C LEU A 626 18.48 4.67 0.40
N SER A 627 17.70 4.62 1.47
CA SER A 627 16.30 5.06 1.47
C SER A 627 16.02 6.05 2.60
N GLU A 628 15.11 6.97 2.34
CA GLU A 628 14.60 7.89 3.35
C GLU A 628 13.66 7.14 4.31
N HIS A 629 13.76 7.44 5.60
CA HIS A 629 12.86 6.92 6.62
C HIS A 629 12.71 7.90 7.77
N TYR A 630 11.55 7.92 8.43
CA TYR A 630 11.23 8.91 9.46
C TYR A 630 10.08 8.46 10.35
N TYR A 631 9.92 9.14 11.48
CA TYR A 631 8.70 9.02 12.29
C TYR A 631 7.73 10.16 12.00
N LEU A 632 6.44 9.87 12.02
CA LEU A 632 5.37 10.86 12.12
C LEU A 632 4.66 10.71 13.47
N LEU A 633 4.62 11.78 14.25
CA LEU A 633 3.97 11.84 15.55
C LEU A 633 2.64 12.56 15.41
N GLU A 634 1.54 11.89 15.73
CA GLU A 634 0.18 12.39 15.59
C GLU A 634 -0.58 12.24 16.92
N TRP A 635 -1.50 13.16 17.22
CA TRP A 635 -2.42 13.00 18.35
C TRP A 635 -3.80 12.57 17.88
N ARG A 636 -4.32 11.45 18.39
CA ARG A 636 -5.64 10.91 18.05
C ARG A 636 -6.59 11.02 19.23
N SER A 637 -7.86 11.25 18.91
CA SER A 637 -8.94 11.41 19.87
C SER A 637 -10.17 10.61 19.43
N HIS A 638 -11.31 10.81 20.10
CA HIS A 638 -12.61 10.28 19.68
C HIS A 638 -13.58 11.41 19.27
N ASN A 639 -13.04 12.51 18.74
CA ASN A 639 -13.82 13.66 18.27
C ASN A 639 -14.04 13.61 16.76
N ASP A 640 -15.05 14.36 16.31
CA ASP A 640 -15.43 14.50 14.89
C ASP A 640 -15.40 13.17 14.10
N VAL A 641 -14.69 13.07 12.97
CA VAL A 641 -14.59 11.84 12.16
C VAL A 641 -13.92 10.69 12.94
N ASP A 642 -12.98 10.98 13.83
CA ASP A 642 -12.32 9.99 14.69
C ASP A 642 -13.21 9.47 15.83
N LYS A 643 -14.47 9.93 15.95
CA LYS A 643 -15.49 9.19 16.70
C LYS A 643 -15.60 7.74 16.22
N GLY A 644 -15.28 7.47 14.95
CA GLY A 644 -15.19 6.13 14.38
C GLY A 644 -14.30 5.18 15.19
N LEU A 645 -13.16 5.67 15.70
CA LEU A 645 -12.21 4.89 16.49
C LEU A 645 -12.84 4.29 17.76
N ALA A 646 -13.86 4.92 18.33
CA ALA A 646 -14.56 4.43 19.53
C ALA A 646 -15.80 3.57 19.21
N ASN A 647 -16.13 3.39 17.94
CA ASN A 647 -17.40 2.80 17.50
C ASN A 647 -17.16 1.75 16.42
N ILE A 648 -16.28 0.78 16.64
CA ILE A 648 -15.98 -0.25 15.63
C ILE A 648 -16.80 -1.51 15.91
N ARG A 649 -17.76 -1.85 15.03
CA ARG A 649 -18.58 -3.05 15.21
C ARG A 649 -17.76 -4.33 15.03
N ARG A 650 -17.79 -5.21 16.04
CA ARG A 650 -17.13 -6.53 16.04
C ARG A 650 -17.99 -7.56 16.77
N GLY A 651 -18.56 -8.51 16.02
CA GLY A 651 -19.52 -9.47 16.55
C GLY A 651 -20.73 -8.77 17.21
N ALA A 652 -21.03 -9.12 18.46
CA ALA A 652 -22.08 -8.47 19.26
C ALA A 652 -21.57 -7.28 20.11
N SER A 653 -20.35 -6.79 19.85
CA SER A 653 -19.66 -5.77 20.65
C SER A 653 -19.21 -4.56 19.81
N LEU A 654 -18.81 -3.50 20.51
CA LEU A 654 -18.07 -2.38 19.93
C LEU A 654 -16.64 -2.41 20.46
N MET A 655 -15.69 -2.39 19.55
CA MET A 655 -14.27 -2.18 19.82
C MET A 655 -13.96 -0.68 19.80
N SER A 656 -12.98 -0.26 20.61
CA SER A 656 -12.45 1.10 20.63
C SER A 656 -10.95 1.01 20.42
N PHE A 657 -10.41 1.90 19.60
CA PHE A 657 -8.99 2.21 19.56
C PHE A 657 -8.71 3.34 20.55
N ASP A 658 -7.54 3.38 21.18
CA ASP A 658 -7.25 4.33 22.26
C ASP A 658 -7.08 5.78 21.73
N SER A 659 -7.10 6.76 22.65
CA SER A 659 -6.73 8.15 22.33
C SER A 659 -5.34 8.46 22.90
N GLY A 660 -4.57 9.29 22.20
CA GLY A 660 -3.23 9.68 22.64
C GLY A 660 -2.27 9.95 21.48
N LEU A 661 -0.98 9.85 21.77
CA LEU A 661 0.07 9.97 20.77
C LEU A 661 0.18 8.66 19.99
N VAL A 662 -0.08 8.68 18.69
CA VAL A 662 0.24 7.58 17.79
C VAL A 662 1.59 7.86 17.13
N VAL A 663 2.50 6.90 17.21
CA VAL A 663 3.83 6.98 16.60
C VAL A 663 3.78 6.14 15.33
N TRP A 664 3.92 6.78 14.18
CA TRP A 664 4.01 6.13 12.89
C TRP A 664 5.48 6.07 12.46
N TYR A 665 5.90 4.95 11.91
CA TYR A 665 7.21 4.81 11.26
C TYR A 665 7.00 4.60 9.76
N VAL A 666 7.61 5.48 8.98
CA VAL A 666 7.58 5.50 7.51
C VAL A 666 8.94 5.04 7.00
N ASP A 667 8.95 4.09 6.07
CA ASP A 667 10.17 3.51 5.51
C ASP A 667 10.08 3.42 3.98
N LYS A 668 10.71 4.36 3.28
CA LYS A 668 10.67 4.40 1.80
C LYS A 668 11.55 3.35 1.14
N ALA A 669 12.15 2.41 1.90
CA ALA A 669 12.69 1.19 1.32
C ALA A 669 11.57 0.28 0.79
N TYR A 670 10.34 0.45 1.28
CA TYR A 670 9.18 -0.37 0.93
C TYR A 670 8.14 0.48 0.20
N ASP A 671 7.39 -0.17 -0.69
CA ASP A 671 6.24 0.39 -1.41
C ASP A 671 4.92 -0.33 -1.06
N ASN A 672 4.97 -1.29 -0.13
CA ASN A 672 3.85 -2.13 0.28
C ASN A 672 3.93 -2.46 1.78
N ASN A 673 2.84 -3.03 2.31
CA ASN A 673 2.70 -3.45 3.71
C ASN A 673 2.45 -4.97 3.84
N TRP A 674 3.12 -5.80 3.03
CA TRP A 674 3.00 -7.26 3.07
C TRP A 674 3.70 -7.88 4.29
N THR A 675 3.12 -7.64 5.46
CA THR A 675 3.69 -8.02 6.76
C THR A 675 3.84 -9.54 6.98
N GLY A 676 3.26 -10.39 6.15
CA GLY A 676 3.58 -11.83 6.14
C GLY A 676 4.85 -12.18 5.38
N VAL A 677 5.23 -11.36 4.39
CA VAL A 677 6.49 -11.47 3.64
C VAL A 677 7.64 -10.86 4.43
N HIS A 678 7.45 -9.63 4.94
CA HIS A 678 8.45 -8.88 5.71
C HIS A 678 7.89 -8.42 7.07
N PRO A 679 7.71 -9.35 8.04
CA PRO A 679 7.09 -9.02 9.33
C PRO A 679 7.80 -7.89 10.09
N GLY A 680 7.02 -6.90 10.52
CA GLY A 680 7.49 -5.71 11.21
C GLY A 680 7.93 -4.57 10.29
N ASP A 681 8.05 -4.82 8.99
CA ASP A 681 8.45 -3.83 7.99
C ASP A 681 7.28 -3.49 7.03
N GLY A 682 7.51 -2.56 6.09
CA GLY A 682 6.51 -2.00 5.18
C GLY A 682 6.61 -0.48 5.05
N PHE A 683 5.91 0.14 4.10
CA PHE A 683 6.10 1.57 3.81
C PHE A 683 5.59 2.49 4.93
N VAL A 684 4.57 2.08 5.68
CA VAL A 684 4.01 2.82 6.83
C VAL A 684 3.40 1.87 7.86
N GLY A 685 3.60 2.13 9.15
CA GLY A 685 2.90 1.41 10.21
C GLY A 685 2.98 2.10 11.57
N VAL A 686 1.99 1.86 12.43
CA VAL A 686 1.99 2.32 13.81
C VAL A 686 2.94 1.49 14.67
N VAL A 687 3.59 2.15 15.62
CA VAL A 687 4.31 1.49 16.70
C VAL A 687 3.36 1.31 17.88
N ASP A 688 3.12 0.07 18.24
CA ASP A 688 2.14 -0.27 19.26
C ASP A 688 2.69 -0.04 20.70
N ALA A 689 2.02 0.78 21.50
CA ALA A 689 2.40 1.06 22.87
C ALA A 689 2.27 -0.17 23.80
N ASP A 690 1.37 -1.10 23.50
CA ASP A 690 1.14 -2.32 24.29
C ASP A 690 1.39 -3.60 23.49
N GLN A 691 2.63 -4.06 23.56
CA GLN A 691 3.12 -5.27 22.88
C GLN A 691 2.53 -6.59 23.42
N LYS A 692 1.41 -6.56 24.16
CA LYS A 692 0.80 -7.73 24.75
C LYS A 692 -0.10 -8.44 23.74
N THR A 693 0.40 -9.54 23.19
CA THR A 693 -0.39 -10.38 22.28
C THR A 693 -1.73 -10.81 22.86
N LEU A 694 -2.80 -10.50 22.12
CA LEU A 694 -4.18 -10.91 22.38
C LEU A 694 -4.51 -12.26 21.74
N TYR A 695 -5.32 -13.03 22.47
CA TYR A 695 -5.76 -14.35 22.08
C TYR A 695 -7.28 -14.44 22.19
N TRP A 696 -7.86 -15.19 21.27
CA TRP A 696 -9.23 -15.67 21.35
C TRP A 696 -9.38 -16.66 22.52
N SER A 697 -10.62 -16.90 22.96
CA SER A 697 -10.92 -17.79 24.08
C SER A 697 -10.64 -19.27 23.82
N ASP A 698 -10.28 -19.63 22.58
CA ASP A 698 -9.82 -20.95 22.17
C ASP A 698 -8.28 -21.07 22.05
N ASP A 699 -7.56 -20.07 22.57
CA ASP A 699 -6.10 -19.93 22.57
C ASP A 699 -5.47 -19.64 21.18
N THR A 700 -6.28 -19.36 20.15
CA THR A 700 -5.74 -18.88 18.87
C THR A 700 -5.36 -17.39 18.94
N VAL A 701 -4.30 -16.99 18.24
CA VAL A 701 -3.80 -15.61 18.22
C VAL A 701 -4.74 -14.74 17.37
N ALA A 702 -5.22 -13.63 17.94
CA ALA A 702 -6.05 -12.65 17.23
C ALA A 702 -5.23 -11.86 16.20
N SER A 703 -5.85 -11.48 15.08
CA SER A 703 -5.20 -10.73 14.00
C SER A 703 -4.81 -9.30 14.40
N THR A 704 -3.98 -8.65 13.58
CA THR A 704 -3.31 -7.38 13.90
C THR A 704 -4.29 -6.27 14.30
N ARG A 705 -5.46 -6.19 13.65
CA ARG A 705 -6.51 -5.21 13.97
C ARG A 705 -6.99 -5.21 15.43
N TYR A 706 -6.85 -6.35 16.12
CA TYR A 706 -7.17 -6.45 17.55
C TYR A 706 -5.95 -6.11 18.40
N GLN A 707 -4.73 -6.39 17.92
CA GLN A 707 -3.50 -6.11 18.64
C GLN A 707 -3.27 -4.61 18.74
N VAL A 708 -3.39 -3.87 17.63
CA VAL A 708 -3.01 -2.44 17.57
C VAL A 708 -4.10 -1.48 18.05
N HIS A 709 -5.14 -1.98 18.73
CA HIS A 709 -6.24 -1.16 19.24
C HIS A 709 -5.75 -0.16 20.31
N ASP A 710 -4.75 -0.54 21.10
CA ASP A 710 -4.16 0.25 22.18
C ASP A 710 -2.74 0.76 21.84
N ALA A 711 -2.48 0.96 20.54
CA ALA A 711 -1.20 1.46 20.04
C ALA A 711 -0.83 2.88 20.52
N ALA A 712 -1.81 3.67 21.00
CA ALA A 712 -1.59 5.06 21.39
C ALA A 712 -0.82 5.20 22.73
N PHE A 713 0.26 5.97 22.72
CA PHE A 713 1.00 6.36 23.91
C PHE A 713 0.24 7.43 24.70
N SER A 714 0.01 7.18 26.00
CA SER A 714 -0.88 8.00 26.82
C SER A 714 -0.45 8.12 28.28
N LEU A 715 -0.88 9.20 28.93
CA LEU A 715 -0.78 9.39 30.39
C LEU A 715 -1.84 8.60 31.15
N GLU A 716 -2.94 8.26 30.48
CA GLU A 716 -4.01 7.45 31.03
C GLU A 716 -3.77 5.96 30.82
N LYS A 717 -4.57 5.15 31.53
CA LYS A 717 -4.53 3.70 31.33
C LYS A 717 -5.39 3.37 30.13
N THR A 718 -4.90 2.45 29.30
CA THR A 718 -5.70 1.80 28.26
C THR A 718 -6.95 1.18 28.88
N GLU A 719 -8.08 1.23 28.17
CA GLU A 719 -9.35 0.67 28.65
C GLU A 719 -9.40 -0.84 28.43
N LYS A 720 -10.30 -1.53 29.15
CA LYS A 720 -10.47 -2.97 28.94
C LYS A 720 -11.31 -3.24 27.70
N MET A 721 -10.90 -4.22 26.91
CA MET A 721 -11.67 -4.71 25.77
C MET A 721 -12.32 -6.07 26.06
N PHE A 722 -13.57 -6.24 25.62
CA PHE A 722 -14.24 -7.53 25.50
C PHE A 722 -15.07 -7.55 24.23
N LEU A 723 -14.76 -8.48 23.32
CA LEU A 723 -15.53 -8.66 22.10
C LEU A 723 -16.20 -10.03 22.12
N ASP A 724 -17.51 -10.02 21.88
CA ASP A 724 -18.36 -11.19 21.88
C ASP A 724 -18.65 -11.67 20.46
N TYR A 725 -18.02 -12.78 20.09
CA TYR A 725 -18.22 -13.49 18.82
C TYR A 725 -18.98 -14.80 19.02
N THR A 726 -19.69 -14.97 20.15
CA THR A 726 -20.31 -16.25 20.51
C THR A 726 -21.35 -16.69 19.48
N GLU A 727 -22.09 -15.76 18.88
CA GLU A 727 -23.10 -16.08 17.86
C GLU A 727 -22.47 -16.52 16.53
N LEU A 728 -21.40 -15.85 16.09
CA LEU A 728 -20.74 -16.14 14.82
C LEU A 728 -19.85 -17.38 14.89
N TYR A 729 -19.17 -17.56 16.02
CA TYR A 729 -18.05 -18.50 16.17
C TYR A 729 -17.99 -19.25 17.50
N GLY A 730 -18.84 -18.92 18.48
CA GLY A 730 -18.79 -19.55 19.80
C GLY A 730 -17.61 -19.14 20.68
N ILE A 731 -16.92 -18.04 20.34
CA ILE A 731 -15.72 -17.58 21.06
C ILE A 731 -15.78 -16.09 21.42
N THR A 732 -14.80 -15.62 22.21
CA THR A 732 -14.66 -14.22 22.62
C THR A 732 -13.18 -13.82 22.65
N VAL A 733 -12.88 -12.53 22.58
CA VAL A 733 -11.53 -11.98 22.88
C VAL A 733 -11.62 -10.99 24.04
N LYS A 734 -10.57 -10.94 24.85
CA LYS A 734 -10.47 -10.05 26.01
C LYS A 734 -9.10 -9.42 26.06
N ASP A 735 -9.10 -8.12 26.29
CA ASP A 735 -7.94 -7.42 26.80
C ASP A 735 -8.21 -6.90 28.22
N ASN A 736 -7.37 -7.34 29.16
CA ASN A 736 -7.41 -6.86 30.54
C ASN A 736 -6.07 -6.21 30.94
N HIS A 737 -5.13 -6.10 30.02
CA HIS A 737 -3.81 -5.56 30.25
C HIS A 737 -3.84 -4.03 30.16
N THR A 738 -4.42 -3.39 31.18
CA THR A 738 -4.52 -1.93 31.21
C THR A 738 -3.25 -1.31 31.78
N LYS A 739 -2.48 -0.56 30.98
CA LYS A 739 -1.23 0.08 31.43
C LYS A 739 -1.16 1.55 30.99
N ARG A 740 -0.41 2.35 31.75
CA ARG A 740 0.02 3.69 31.31
C ARG A 740 1.32 3.54 30.54
N THR A 741 1.31 3.87 29.26
CA THR A 741 2.50 3.81 28.40
C THR A 741 2.73 5.18 27.75
N PRO A 742 3.30 6.17 28.47
CA PRO A 742 3.48 7.52 27.94
C PRO A 742 4.80 7.70 27.18
N LEU A 743 5.60 6.64 26.97
CA LEU A 743 6.96 6.73 26.44
C LEU A 743 7.16 5.71 25.33
N PHE A 744 7.42 6.22 24.13
CA PHE A 744 8.15 5.50 23.09
C PHE A 744 9.65 5.62 23.35
N ASP A 745 10.39 4.52 23.18
CA ASP A 745 11.85 4.43 23.32
C ASP A 745 12.35 3.48 22.23
N ASP A 746 13.07 4.00 21.24
CA ASP A 746 13.46 3.22 20.06
C ASP A 746 14.42 2.04 20.36
N SER A 747 14.95 1.95 21.57
CA SER A 747 15.70 0.79 22.08
C SER A 747 14.81 -0.34 22.63
N ALA A 748 13.49 -0.14 22.68
CA ALA A 748 12.53 -1.15 23.09
C ALA A 748 12.10 -2.04 21.92
N ASP A 749 11.64 -3.23 22.26
CA ASP A 749 11.21 -4.24 21.30
C ASP A 749 9.71 -4.10 21.03
N TYR A 750 9.39 -3.64 19.81
CA TYR A 750 8.03 -3.41 19.33
C TYR A 750 7.57 -4.48 18.31
N SER A 751 8.23 -5.64 18.27
CA SER A 751 7.96 -6.69 17.29
C SER A 751 6.69 -7.52 17.54
N ASN A 752 5.95 -7.31 18.64
CA ASN A 752 4.87 -8.17 19.12
C ASN A 752 5.19 -9.68 19.00
N LYS A 753 5.96 -10.22 19.93
CA LYS A 753 6.51 -11.60 19.85
C LYS A 753 5.50 -12.73 19.62
N GLY A 754 4.23 -12.53 19.96
CA GLY A 754 3.19 -13.53 19.73
C GLY A 754 2.51 -13.41 18.36
N LEU A 755 2.65 -12.27 17.67
CA LEU A 755 2.24 -12.05 16.29
C LEU A 755 3.16 -11.00 15.64
N ILE A 756 4.20 -11.45 14.96
CA ILE A 756 5.23 -10.56 14.39
C ILE A 756 4.70 -9.64 13.28
N ASP A 757 3.65 -10.06 12.58
CA ASP A 757 2.95 -9.27 11.55
C ASP A 757 2.36 -7.98 12.15
N ALA A 758 1.94 -8.03 13.41
CA ALA A 758 1.39 -6.89 14.16
C ALA A 758 2.48 -6.00 14.78
N GLY A 759 3.73 -6.41 14.69
CA GLY A 759 4.87 -5.69 15.24
C GLY A 759 5.34 -4.56 14.31
N ARG A 760 6.29 -3.78 14.81
CA ARG A 760 7.03 -2.80 14.01
C ARG A 760 8.52 -2.84 14.33
N ASN A 761 9.34 -3.05 13.30
CA ASN A 761 10.78 -2.98 13.38
C ASN A 761 11.17 -1.50 13.31
N VAL A 762 11.67 -0.98 14.43
CA VAL A 762 12.10 0.42 14.54
C VAL A 762 13.62 0.49 14.70
N PRO A 763 14.30 1.45 14.06
CA PRO A 763 15.75 1.61 14.18
C PRO A 763 16.14 2.27 15.50
N GLU A 764 17.29 1.86 16.05
CA GLU A 764 17.82 2.38 17.32
C GLU A 764 18.71 3.63 17.10
N TYR A 765 18.16 4.83 17.30
CA TYR A 765 18.88 6.11 17.30
C TYR A 765 18.97 6.75 18.70
N GLY A 766 18.42 6.08 19.73
CA GLY A 766 18.34 6.56 21.12
C GLY A 766 17.16 7.51 21.37
N LEU A 767 16.32 7.73 20.36
CA LEU A 767 15.17 8.62 20.37
C LEU A 767 14.09 8.15 21.33
N LYS A 768 13.47 9.12 21.99
CA LYS A 768 12.39 8.93 22.94
C LYS A 768 11.31 9.98 22.72
N PHE A 769 10.06 9.55 22.63
CA PHE A 769 8.89 10.42 22.53
C PHE A 769 8.03 10.21 23.76
N ARG A 770 7.94 11.23 24.63
CA ARG A 770 7.21 11.14 25.90
C ARG A 770 6.02 12.07 25.92
N VAL A 771 4.83 11.55 26.14
CA VAL A 771 3.66 12.35 26.51
C VAL A 771 3.89 12.92 27.92
N ILE A 772 3.92 14.24 28.03
CA ILE A 772 4.18 14.97 29.28
C ILE A 772 3.02 15.87 29.69
N GLY A 773 1.96 15.94 28.89
CA GLY A 773 0.71 16.62 29.21
C GLY A 773 -0.34 16.41 28.12
N GLN A 774 -1.60 16.69 28.45
CA GLN A 774 -2.72 16.74 27.52
C GLN A 774 -3.71 17.81 28.00
N SER A 775 -4.53 18.35 27.09
CA SER A 775 -5.64 19.25 27.45
C SER A 775 -6.74 18.51 28.22
N ASP A 776 -7.57 19.26 28.96
CA ASP A 776 -8.64 18.67 29.79
C ASP A 776 -9.70 17.94 28.94
N ASP A 777 -9.87 18.34 27.68
CA ASP A 777 -10.80 17.75 26.71
C ASP A 777 -10.14 16.74 25.74
N GLY A 778 -8.83 16.48 25.90
CA GLY A 778 -8.10 15.51 25.09
C GLY A 778 -7.78 15.96 23.65
N THR A 779 -8.11 17.19 23.28
CA THR A 779 -7.90 17.74 21.91
C THR A 779 -6.44 18.09 21.61
N VAL A 780 -5.58 18.24 22.62
CA VAL A 780 -4.16 18.59 22.44
C VAL A 780 -3.25 17.73 23.31
N GLY A 781 -2.23 17.13 22.69
CA GLY A 781 -1.13 16.42 23.34
C GLY A 781 0.12 17.29 23.47
N LYS A 782 0.85 17.14 24.58
CA LYS A 782 2.20 17.72 24.76
C LYS A 782 3.24 16.61 24.82
N VAL A 783 4.14 16.62 23.85
CA VAL A 783 5.14 15.55 23.67
C VAL A 783 6.56 16.13 23.81
N LEU A 784 7.41 15.43 24.56
CA LEU A 784 8.83 15.71 24.69
C LEU A 784 9.62 14.73 23.83
N ILE A 785 10.38 15.25 22.88
CA ILE A 785 11.25 14.50 21.96
C ILE A 785 12.70 14.69 22.44
N PHE A 786 13.40 13.61 22.78
CA PHE A 786 14.76 13.68 23.35
C PHE A 786 15.57 12.43 23.03
N LYS A 787 16.90 12.49 23.13
CA LYS A 787 17.81 11.34 23.00
C LYS A 787 18.86 11.31 24.12
#